data_AF-A0A8C9AEY3-F1
#
_entry.id   AF-A0A8C9AEY3-F1
#
_cell.length_a   1.000
_cell.length_b   1.000
_cell.length_c   1.000
_cell.angle_alpha   90.00
_cell.angle_beta   90.00
_cell.angle_gamma   90.00
#
_symmetry.space_group_name_H-M   'P 1'
#
loop_
_entity.id
_entity.type
_entity.pdbx_description
1 polymer ?
#
loop_
_entity_poly.entity_id
_entity_poly.type
_entity_poly.pdbx_seq_one_letter_code
_entity_poly.pdbx_strand_id
1 'polypeptide(L)'
;MLGRCHPLLALVGLLCLGSVLAEECTKYKVSTCRDCVESGPGCAWCQKLNFTGPGDPDSIRCDTREQLLRLGCAADDIMDPRSLAEALEDRVGGRKQLSPQQVTLYLRPGQAAAFNVTFRRAKGYPIDLYYLMDLSYSMLDDLINVKKLGGDLLRALNEITESGRIGFGSFVDKTVLPFVNTHPEKLRNPCPNKEKECQAPFAFRHVLKLTSNADQFQAEVGKQLISGNLDAPEGGLDAMMQVAACPEEIGWRNVTRLLVFATDDGFHFAGDGKLGAILTPNDGRCHLEDNMYKSSNEFDYPSVGQLAHKLAESNIQPIFAVTKRMVKTYEKLTEIIPKSAVGELSDDSSNVVQLIKNAYNKLSSRVFLEHGALPDTLKVTYDSFCSNGVTITGQPRGDCDGVQINVPITFQVKVTATECVQEQSFVIRPLGFSDTVTVRVLPQCECQCRDQSREHSLCQGKGSLECGVCRCEAGYIGKNCECQTQGRSSQELEGSCQKDNSSLICSGLGDCICGQCVCHTSDVPNKQIYGRYCECDNVNCERYNGQVCGGPKRGLCFCGTCRCQEGYEGSACQCEISTEGCLNQRKVVCSGRGLCRCNQCQCGDPYQPPLCLECPTCRSPCNYSSCAECLRFDKGPLGKNCSAACGNLQLLDVPARSGGRTCKERDSEGCWMTYTLWQQDGWDRYDIHVDESRECVKGPNIAAIVGGTVAGIVLIGVLLLVIWKALTHLSDLREYKRFEKEKLKSQWNNDNPLFKSATTTVMNPKFAES
;
A
#
# COMPACT_ATOMS: atom_id res chain seq x y z
N MET A 1 -0.95 43.81 61.54
CA MET A 1 -2.02 43.36 60.63
C MET A 1 -1.41 42.47 59.55
N LEU A 2 -2.14 41.41 59.21
CA LEU A 2 -1.99 40.52 58.04
C LEU A 2 -0.79 39.56 58.03
N GLY A 3 -1.03 38.38 58.59
CA GLY A 3 -0.28 37.16 58.31
C GLY A 3 -0.67 36.56 56.94
N ARG A 4 0.33 35.97 56.29
CA ARG A 4 0.21 35.17 55.06
C ARG A 4 -0.33 33.77 55.40
N CYS A 5 -1.41 33.37 54.72
CA CYS A 5 -1.92 32.00 54.71
C CYS A 5 -1.97 31.48 53.26
N HIS A 6 -1.70 30.19 53.08
CA HIS A 6 -1.50 29.47 51.81
C HIS A 6 -2.66 29.50 50.81
N PRO A 7 -2.37 29.42 49.50
CA PRO A 7 -3.26 28.80 48.52
C PRO A 7 -2.56 27.59 47.88
N LEU A 8 -2.77 26.39 48.40
CA LEU A 8 -2.26 25.16 47.76
C LEU A 8 -3.23 23.97 47.81
N LEU A 9 -4.52 24.22 48.05
CA LEU A 9 -5.53 23.16 48.20
C LEU A 9 -6.71 23.25 47.23
N ALA A 10 -6.71 24.15 46.25
CA ALA A 10 -7.83 24.30 45.31
C ALA A 10 -7.58 23.71 43.91
N LEU A 11 -6.38 23.17 43.60
CA LEU A 11 -6.05 22.73 42.24
C LEU A 11 -5.98 21.21 42.02
N VAL A 12 -6.29 20.39 43.03
CA VAL A 12 -6.27 18.91 42.92
C VAL A 12 -7.65 18.31 42.63
N GLY A 13 -8.72 19.12 42.66
CA GLY A 13 -10.10 18.64 42.47
C GLY A 13 -10.63 18.61 41.03
N LEU A 14 -9.86 19.05 40.02
CA LEU A 14 -10.39 19.25 38.65
C LEU A 14 -9.78 18.35 37.56
N LEU A 15 -8.98 17.34 37.90
CA LEU A 15 -8.33 16.43 36.94
C LEU A 15 -8.83 14.97 36.97
N CYS A 16 -10.00 14.71 37.55
CA CYS A 16 -10.63 13.38 37.55
C CYS A 16 -12.09 13.40 37.08
N LEU A 17 -12.39 14.17 36.04
CA LEU A 17 -13.60 13.97 35.24
C LEU A 17 -13.18 13.28 33.94
N GLY A 18 -12.85 11.98 34.06
CA GLY A 18 -12.99 11.10 32.91
C GLY A 18 -14.46 11.15 32.50
N SER A 19 -14.73 11.45 31.23
CA SER A 19 -16.06 11.41 30.65
C SER A 19 -16.64 10.00 30.84
N VAL A 20 -17.43 9.81 31.90
CA VAL A 20 -18.33 8.67 32.03
C VAL A 20 -19.44 8.94 31.04
N LEU A 21 -19.34 8.35 29.85
CA LEU A 21 -20.48 8.24 28.96
C LEU A 21 -21.59 7.56 29.78
N ALA A 22 -22.72 8.25 29.97
CA ALA A 22 -23.89 7.62 30.57
C ALA A 22 -24.24 6.41 29.68
N GLU A 23 -24.08 5.20 30.21
CA GLU A 23 -24.45 3.98 29.50
C GLU A 23 -25.97 4.04 29.25
N GLU A 24 -26.39 4.28 28.00
CA GLU A 24 -27.80 4.29 27.62
C GLU A 24 -28.32 2.85 27.44
N CYS A 25 -29.51 2.56 27.96
CA CYS A 25 -30.20 1.28 27.73
C CYS A 25 -31.39 1.49 26.78
N THR A 26 -31.20 1.10 25.51
CA THR A 26 -32.27 1.12 24.50
C THR A 26 -33.05 -0.18 24.52
N LYS A 27 -34.29 -0.15 25.00
CA LYS A 27 -35.14 -1.35 25.17
C LYS A 27 -35.63 -1.87 23.81
N TYR A 28 -35.18 -3.05 23.38
CA TYR A 28 -35.62 -3.70 22.15
C TYR A 28 -36.26 -5.06 22.48
N LYS A 29 -37.60 -5.18 22.34
CA LYS A 29 -38.35 -6.43 22.59
C LYS A 29 -37.96 -7.16 23.90
N VAL A 30 -37.95 -6.45 25.02
CA VAL A 30 -37.56 -7.00 26.33
C VAL A 30 -38.70 -7.79 26.98
N SER A 31 -38.66 -9.11 26.83
CA SER A 31 -39.58 -10.05 27.50
C SER A 31 -38.91 -10.89 28.60
N THR A 32 -37.61 -11.11 28.46
CA THR A 32 -36.79 -11.90 29.39
C THR A 32 -35.53 -11.13 29.83
N CYS A 33 -34.86 -11.65 30.86
CA CYS A 33 -33.57 -11.11 31.31
C CYS A 33 -32.51 -11.17 30.20
N ARG A 34 -32.50 -12.26 29.42
CA ARG A 34 -31.59 -12.41 28.28
C ARG A 34 -31.84 -11.34 27.20
N ASP A 35 -33.09 -11.10 26.82
CA ASP A 35 -33.43 -10.06 25.84
C ASP A 35 -32.95 -8.67 26.30
N CYS A 36 -32.99 -8.43 27.61
CA CYS A 36 -32.50 -7.20 28.22
C CYS A 36 -30.97 -7.07 28.10
N VAL A 37 -30.23 -8.14 28.38
CA VAL A 37 -28.76 -8.18 28.25
C VAL A 37 -28.34 -7.99 26.78
N GLU A 38 -29.08 -8.59 25.84
CA GLU A 38 -28.87 -8.47 24.40
C GLU A 38 -29.25 -7.07 23.85
N SER A 39 -30.15 -6.33 24.52
CA SER A 39 -30.59 -4.99 24.10
C SER A 39 -29.46 -3.95 24.09
N GLY A 40 -28.44 -4.12 24.93
CA GLY A 40 -27.26 -3.26 24.92
C GLY A 40 -26.38 -3.41 26.16
N PRO A 41 -25.13 -2.91 26.13
CA PRO A 41 -24.15 -3.08 27.21
C PRO A 41 -24.52 -2.33 28.50
N GLY A 42 -25.31 -1.25 28.39
CA GLY A 42 -25.79 -0.46 29.52
C GLY A 42 -27.04 -0.99 30.21
N CYS A 43 -27.67 -2.03 29.66
CA CYS A 43 -28.90 -2.57 30.20
C CYS A 43 -28.65 -3.51 31.39
N ALA A 44 -29.51 -3.49 32.38
CA ALA A 44 -29.49 -4.42 33.49
C ALA A 44 -30.93 -4.84 33.79
N TRP A 45 -31.08 -6.00 34.43
CA TRP A 45 -32.39 -6.57 34.71
C TRP A 45 -32.65 -6.69 36.21
N CYS A 46 -33.84 -6.29 36.66
CA CYS A 46 -34.25 -6.46 38.05
C CYS A 46 -35.05 -7.76 38.27
N GLN A 47 -34.48 -8.71 39.03
CA GLN A 47 -35.13 -9.99 39.35
C GLN A 47 -36.14 -9.91 40.50
N LYS A 48 -36.24 -8.76 41.20
CA LYS A 48 -37.09 -8.57 42.38
C LYS A 48 -38.57 -8.83 42.05
N LEU A 49 -39.22 -9.68 42.83
CA LEU A 49 -40.67 -9.94 42.71
C LEU A 49 -41.48 -8.69 43.10
N ASN A 50 -42.65 -8.51 42.46
CA ASN A 50 -43.53 -7.34 42.66
C ASN A 50 -42.84 -5.97 42.46
N PHE A 51 -41.82 -5.92 41.59
CA PHE A 51 -41.17 -4.66 41.20
C PHE A 51 -42.06 -3.81 40.29
N THR A 52 -42.86 -4.44 39.43
CA THR A 52 -43.81 -3.80 38.53
C THR A 52 -45.16 -3.55 39.21
N GLY A 53 -45.71 -2.34 39.07
CA GLY A 53 -47.06 -2.04 39.55
C GLY A 53 -48.14 -2.74 38.70
N PRO A 54 -49.42 -2.73 39.14
CA PRO A 54 -50.52 -3.36 38.42
C PRO A 54 -50.66 -2.90 36.95
N GLY A 55 -50.33 -1.64 36.65
CA GLY A 55 -50.37 -1.05 35.30
C GLY A 55 -49.05 -0.99 34.53
N ASP A 56 -47.90 -1.29 35.17
CA ASP A 56 -46.58 -1.05 34.56
C ASP A 56 -46.13 -2.24 33.69
N PRO A 57 -45.61 -2.04 32.48
CA PRO A 57 -45.16 -3.16 31.64
C PRO A 57 -43.91 -3.84 32.22
N ASP A 58 -43.73 -5.15 32.07
CA ASP A 58 -42.53 -5.85 32.56
C ASP A 58 -41.21 -5.36 31.93
N SER A 59 -41.29 -4.62 30.81
CA SER A 59 -40.16 -3.93 30.21
C SER A 59 -39.50 -2.88 31.13
N ILE A 60 -40.16 -2.42 32.21
CA ILE A 60 -39.52 -1.53 33.20
C ILE A 60 -38.47 -2.24 34.05
N ARG A 61 -38.48 -3.58 34.10
CA ARG A 61 -37.45 -4.39 34.78
C ARG A 61 -36.11 -4.32 34.07
N CYS A 62 -36.11 -3.98 32.78
CA CYS A 62 -34.92 -3.72 32.00
C CYS A 62 -34.66 -2.21 31.93
N ASP A 63 -33.57 -1.76 32.54
CA ASP A 63 -33.13 -0.37 32.45
C ASP A 63 -31.64 -0.27 32.81
N THR A 64 -31.09 0.93 32.81
CA THR A 64 -29.75 1.17 33.35
C THR A 64 -29.69 0.82 34.84
N ARG A 65 -28.52 0.37 35.31
CA ARG A 65 -28.31 0.01 36.72
C ARG A 65 -28.69 1.16 37.67
N GLU A 66 -28.34 2.40 37.31
CA GLU A 66 -28.67 3.58 38.09
C GLU A 66 -30.17 3.81 38.20
N GLN A 67 -30.91 3.65 37.10
CA GLN A 67 -32.35 3.83 37.07
C GLN A 67 -33.08 2.75 37.85
N LEU A 68 -32.63 1.49 37.78
CA LEU A 68 -33.20 0.39 38.57
C LEU A 68 -33.02 0.61 40.08
N LEU A 69 -31.86 1.11 40.50
CA LEU A 69 -31.62 1.47 41.90
C LEU A 69 -32.55 2.62 42.35
N ARG A 70 -32.76 3.64 41.51
CA ARG A 70 -33.70 4.75 41.78
C ARG A 70 -35.15 4.27 41.89
N LEU A 71 -35.54 3.29 41.09
CA LEU A 71 -36.86 2.67 41.11
C LEU A 71 -37.05 1.67 42.27
N GLY A 72 -36.04 1.46 43.11
CA GLY A 72 -36.13 0.62 44.32
C GLY A 72 -35.84 -0.87 44.09
N CYS A 73 -35.13 -1.22 43.01
CA CYS A 73 -34.52 -2.55 42.87
C CYS A 73 -33.31 -2.65 43.81
N ALA A 74 -33.18 -3.74 44.57
CA ALA A 74 -32.02 -3.95 45.42
C ALA A 74 -30.78 -4.26 44.57
N ALA A 75 -29.59 -3.83 45.01
CA ALA A 75 -28.36 -4.02 44.24
C ALA A 75 -28.05 -5.50 43.94
N ASP A 76 -28.36 -6.41 44.87
CA ASP A 76 -28.16 -7.86 44.73
C ASP A 76 -29.20 -8.52 43.80
N ASP A 77 -30.31 -7.82 43.51
CA ASP A 77 -31.37 -8.27 42.60
C ASP A 77 -31.16 -7.76 41.16
N ILE A 78 -30.11 -6.97 40.92
CA ILE A 78 -29.78 -6.46 39.59
C ILE A 78 -28.83 -7.44 38.90
N MET A 79 -29.32 -8.07 37.84
CA MET A 79 -28.53 -8.91 36.94
C MET A 79 -27.88 -8.02 35.88
N ASP A 80 -26.55 -7.90 35.96
CA ASP A 80 -25.72 -7.11 35.06
C ASP A 80 -24.45 -7.91 34.71
N PRO A 81 -24.56 -8.95 33.86
CA PRO A 81 -23.39 -9.68 33.40
C PRO A 81 -22.47 -8.74 32.63
N ARG A 82 -21.16 -8.80 32.91
CA ARG A 82 -20.15 -7.91 32.30
C ARG A 82 -19.10 -8.73 31.55
N SER A 83 -18.62 -8.18 30.44
CA SER A 83 -17.51 -8.76 29.68
C SER A 83 -16.24 -8.86 30.54
N LEU A 84 -15.55 -10.01 30.47
CA LEU A 84 -14.36 -10.31 31.26
C LEU A 84 -13.30 -10.98 30.38
N ALA A 85 -12.03 -10.72 30.69
CA ALA A 85 -10.89 -11.42 30.11
C ALA A 85 -10.05 -12.08 31.21
N GLU A 86 -9.84 -13.39 31.09
CA GLU A 86 -8.99 -14.17 31.98
C GLU A 86 -7.72 -14.59 31.24
N ALA A 87 -6.57 -14.04 31.65
CA ALA A 87 -5.28 -14.40 31.09
C ALA A 87 -4.67 -15.57 31.87
N LEU A 88 -4.31 -16.65 31.16
CA LEU A 88 -3.57 -17.78 31.70
C LEU A 88 -2.11 -17.65 31.26
N GLU A 89 -1.24 -17.35 32.23
CA GLU A 89 0.22 -17.36 32.02
C GLU A 89 0.77 -18.76 32.29
N ASP A 90 1.41 -19.33 31.28
CA ASP A 90 2.05 -20.62 31.40
C ASP A 90 3.44 -20.44 32.04
N ARG A 91 3.66 -20.99 33.25
CA ARG A 91 4.92 -20.86 34.02
C ARG A 91 6.08 -21.71 33.46
N VAL A 92 5.88 -22.40 32.35
CA VAL A 92 6.85 -23.37 31.83
C VAL A 92 7.84 -22.72 30.86
N GLY A 93 9.12 -22.84 31.21
CA GLY A 93 10.26 -22.21 30.56
C GLY A 93 10.46 -22.61 29.10
N GLY A 94 10.24 -21.65 28.22
CA GLY A 94 10.81 -21.57 26.88
C GLY A 94 11.20 -20.10 26.60
N ARG A 95 12.11 -19.83 25.66
CA ARG A 95 12.44 -18.47 25.19
C ARG A 95 11.23 -17.86 24.42
N LYS A 96 10.07 -17.70 25.05
CA LYS A 96 8.86 -17.13 24.47
C LYS A 96 8.93 -15.60 24.52
N GLN A 97 8.63 -14.96 23.39
CA GLN A 97 8.66 -13.51 23.20
C GLN A 97 7.29 -12.86 23.44
N LEU A 98 6.22 -13.66 23.57
CA LEU A 98 4.84 -13.21 23.67
C LEU A 98 4.14 -13.76 24.91
N SER A 99 3.42 -12.91 25.63
CA SER A 99 2.65 -13.27 26.83
C SER A 99 1.36 -12.45 26.95
N PRO A 100 0.25 -13.00 27.48
CA PRO A 100 0.04 -14.39 27.90
C PRO A 100 -0.05 -15.34 26.70
N GLN A 101 -0.05 -16.66 26.93
CA GLN A 101 -0.15 -17.66 25.86
C GLN A 101 -1.59 -18.07 25.59
N GLN A 102 -2.45 -17.97 26.61
CA GLN A 102 -3.87 -18.29 26.49
C GLN A 102 -4.71 -17.22 27.19
N VAL A 103 -5.81 -16.84 26.54
CA VAL A 103 -6.79 -15.90 27.09
C VAL A 103 -8.18 -16.49 26.90
N THR A 104 -8.99 -16.48 27.95
CA THR A 104 -10.41 -16.83 27.89
C THR A 104 -11.23 -15.56 28.02
N LEU A 105 -12.04 -15.25 27.02
CA LEU A 105 -12.92 -14.09 26.97
C LEU A 105 -14.36 -14.53 27.23
N TYR A 106 -15.03 -13.84 28.14
CA TYR A 106 -16.47 -13.91 28.35
C TYR A 106 -17.05 -12.64 27.77
N LEU A 107 -17.75 -12.74 26.64
CA LEU A 107 -18.22 -11.57 25.89
C LEU A 107 -19.73 -11.38 26.02
N ARG A 108 -20.11 -10.20 26.49
CA ARG A 108 -21.46 -9.66 26.39
C ARG A 108 -21.61 -8.85 25.09
N PRO A 109 -22.72 -8.98 24.35
CA PRO A 109 -22.96 -8.21 23.13
C PRO A 109 -22.85 -6.69 23.37
N GLY A 110 -22.12 -6.01 22.49
CA GLY A 110 -21.89 -4.57 22.56
C GLY A 110 -20.88 -4.11 23.62
N GLN A 111 -20.43 -4.99 24.53
CA GLN A 111 -19.44 -4.65 25.56
C GLN A 111 -18.07 -5.26 25.26
N ALA A 112 -17.05 -4.42 25.10
CA ALA A 112 -15.69 -4.87 24.84
C ALA A 112 -15.05 -5.53 26.07
N ALA A 113 -14.42 -6.71 25.89
CA ALA A 113 -13.44 -7.24 26.84
C ALA A 113 -12.04 -6.79 26.42
N ALA A 114 -11.22 -6.35 27.37
CA ALA A 114 -9.85 -5.90 27.12
C ALA A 114 -8.83 -6.77 27.85
N PHE A 115 -7.74 -7.12 27.17
CA PHE A 115 -6.59 -7.79 27.78
C PHE A 115 -5.29 -7.30 27.15
N ASN A 116 -4.19 -7.43 27.90
CA ASN A 116 -2.88 -6.97 27.45
C ASN A 116 -2.06 -8.15 26.90
N VAL A 117 -1.41 -7.92 25.77
CA VAL A 117 -0.41 -8.79 25.17
C VAL A 117 0.93 -8.06 25.22
N THR A 118 1.89 -8.62 25.94
CA THR A 118 3.25 -8.08 26.03
C THR A 118 4.16 -8.83 25.06
N PHE A 119 4.89 -8.07 24.25
CA PHE A 119 5.93 -8.59 23.38
C PHE A 119 7.30 -8.12 23.85
N ARG A 120 8.24 -9.05 24.00
CA ARG A 120 9.64 -8.75 24.32
C ARG A 120 10.55 -9.35 23.26
N ARG A 121 11.28 -8.48 22.57
CA ARG A 121 12.27 -8.90 21.57
C ARG A 121 13.47 -9.58 22.24
N ALA A 122 13.66 -10.88 22.02
CA ALA A 122 14.79 -11.62 22.59
C ALA A 122 16.08 -11.40 21.77
N LYS A 123 17.24 -11.44 22.44
CA LYS A 123 18.55 -11.47 21.78
C LYS A 123 18.86 -12.89 21.31
N GLY A 124 19.42 -13.05 20.12
CA GLY A 124 19.92 -14.34 19.63
C GLY A 124 18.84 -15.37 19.32
N TYR A 125 17.64 -14.94 18.88
CA TYR A 125 16.61 -15.86 18.38
C TYR A 125 17.12 -16.57 17.11
N PRO A 126 16.88 -17.87 16.90
CA PRO A 126 17.39 -18.58 15.74
C PRO A 126 16.85 -18.00 14.42
N ILE A 127 17.69 -17.97 13.39
CA ILE A 127 17.35 -17.41 12.08
C ILE A 127 17.60 -18.48 11.01
N ASP A 128 16.64 -18.62 10.11
CA ASP A 128 16.84 -19.29 8.83
C ASP A 128 16.89 -18.22 7.74
N LEU A 129 17.97 -18.21 6.96
CA LEU A 129 18.14 -17.32 5.82
C LEU A 129 18.21 -18.14 4.54
N TYR A 130 17.26 -17.91 3.63
CA TYR A 130 17.29 -18.49 2.31
C TYR A 130 17.66 -17.41 1.29
N TYR A 131 18.75 -17.61 0.56
CA TYR A 131 19.23 -16.69 -0.45
C TYR A 131 18.71 -17.13 -1.83
N LEU A 132 17.84 -16.32 -2.41
CA LEU A 132 17.22 -16.54 -3.71
C LEU A 132 17.82 -15.57 -4.72
N MET A 133 18.64 -16.12 -5.62
CA MET A 133 19.46 -15.34 -6.54
C MET A 133 18.97 -15.45 -7.98
N ASP A 134 18.89 -14.31 -8.64
CA ASP A 134 18.75 -14.23 -10.09
C ASP A 134 20.04 -14.69 -10.79
N LEU A 135 19.91 -15.62 -11.74
CA LEU A 135 21.02 -16.11 -12.57
C LEU A 135 20.85 -15.72 -14.04
N SER A 136 20.09 -14.67 -14.35
CA SER A 136 20.05 -14.01 -15.66
C SER A 136 21.45 -13.53 -16.09
N TYR A 137 21.66 -13.28 -17.38
CA TYR A 137 23.00 -12.98 -17.90
C TYR A 137 23.59 -11.67 -17.34
N SER A 138 22.76 -10.73 -16.90
CA SER A 138 23.19 -9.46 -16.32
C SER A 138 23.86 -9.65 -14.96
N MET A 139 23.45 -10.64 -14.17
CA MET A 139 23.97 -10.96 -12.82
C MET A 139 25.34 -11.68 -12.83
N LEU A 140 26.10 -11.63 -13.94
CA LEU A 140 27.33 -12.40 -14.11
C LEU A 140 28.44 -12.01 -13.13
N ASP A 141 28.64 -10.71 -12.94
CA ASP A 141 29.61 -10.15 -12.01
C ASP A 141 29.16 -10.30 -10.56
N ASP A 142 27.87 -10.15 -10.27
CA ASP A 142 27.29 -10.46 -8.96
C ASP A 142 27.57 -11.90 -8.53
N LEU A 143 27.39 -12.88 -9.44
CA LEU A 143 27.63 -14.29 -9.15
C LEU A 143 29.09 -14.54 -8.72
N ILE A 144 30.06 -13.85 -9.31
CA ILE A 144 31.48 -13.98 -8.95
C ILE A 144 31.71 -13.55 -7.49
N ASN A 145 31.05 -12.49 -7.06
CA ASN A 145 31.19 -11.98 -5.70
C ASN A 145 30.36 -12.81 -4.71
N VAL A 146 29.14 -13.22 -5.05
CA VAL A 146 28.31 -14.09 -4.20
C VAL A 146 29.02 -15.44 -3.92
N LYS A 147 29.74 -15.99 -4.91
CA LYS A 147 30.60 -17.18 -4.73
C LYS A 147 31.70 -16.98 -3.68
N LYS A 148 32.24 -15.77 -3.56
CA LYS A 148 33.23 -15.41 -2.52
C LYS A 148 32.57 -15.13 -1.16
N LEU A 149 31.35 -14.57 -1.19
CA LEU A 149 30.60 -14.09 -0.04
C LEU A 149 29.94 -15.19 0.82
N GLY A 150 29.84 -16.43 0.34
CA GLY A 150 29.13 -17.49 1.08
C GLY A 150 29.62 -17.75 2.50
N GLY A 151 30.94 -17.74 2.72
CA GLY A 151 31.52 -17.88 4.06
C GLY A 151 31.30 -16.64 4.95
N ASP A 152 31.34 -15.45 4.36
CA ASP A 152 31.16 -14.18 5.08
C ASP A 152 29.69 -13.93 5.47
N LEU A 153 28.73 -14.42 4.66
CA LEU A 153 27.30 -14.29 4.93
C LEU A 153 26.89 -15.12 6.15
N LEU A 154 27.33 -16.37 6.26
CA LEU A 154 27.06 -17.19 7.44
C LEU A 154 27.79 -16.65 8.67
N ARG A 155 29.02 -16.14 8.53
CA ARG A 155 29.76 -15.50 9.62
C ARG A 155 29.02 -14.27 10.14
N ALA A 156 28.52 -13.43 9.25
CA ALA A 156 27.71 -12.27 9.59
C ALA A 156 26.38 -12.64 10.26
N LEU A 157 25.74 -13.75 9.87
CA LEU A 157 24.56 -14.27 10.56
C LEU A 157 24.89 -14.74 11.97
N ASN A 158 26.03 -15.40 12.16
CA ASN A 158 26.49 -15.89 13.46
C ASN A 158 26.85 -14.76 14.44
N GLU A 159 27.16 -13.55 13.96
CA GLU A 159 27.31 -12.36 14.81
C GLU A 159 25.98 -11.87 15.39
N ILE A 160 24.86 -12.15 14.70
CA ILE A 160 23.52 -11.69 15.06
C ILE A 160 22.78 -12.74 15.91
N THR A 161 22.94 -14.02 15.56
CA THR A 161 22.27 -15.14 16.22
C THR A 161 23.21 -16.30 16.49
N GLU A 162 23.01 -16.99 17.62
CA GLU A 162 23.78 -18.18 17.99
C GLU A 162 23.39 -19.41 17.15
N SER A 163 22.23 -19.39 16.46
CA SER A 163 21.70 -20.53 15.69
C SER A 163 21.16 -20.10 14.32
N GLY A 164 22.09 -19.78 13.40
CA GLY A 164 21.80 -19.50 12.00
C GLY A 164 21.79 -20.75 11.12
N ARG A 165 20.86 -20.84 10.18
CA ARG A 165 20.97 -21.73 9.00
C ARG A 165 20.87 -20.92 7.72
N ILE A 166 21.56 -21.39 6.69
CA ILE A 166 21.60 -20.78 5.38
C ILE A 166 21.22 -21.79 4.29
N GLY A 167 20.45 -21.35 3.31
CA GLY A 167 20.05 -22.12 2.13
C GLY A 167 20.17 -21.27 0.87
N PHE A 168 20.19 -21.93 -0.29
CA PHE A 168 20.36 -21.26 -1.58
C PHE A 168 19.39 -21.80 -2.63
N GLY A 169 18.82 -20.90 -3.40
CA GLY A 169 18.07 -21.20 -4.62
C GLY A 169 18.39 -20.19 -5.70
N SER A 170 18.15 -20.59 -6.94
CA SER A 170 18.34 -19.76 -8.11
C SER A 170 17.08 -19.69 -8.96
N PHE A 171 16.88 -18.59 -9.66
CA PHE A 171 15.79 -18.43 -10.64
C PHE A 171 16.26 -17.67 -11.88
N VAL A 172 15.48 -17.79 -12.95
CA VAL A 172 15.58 -16.96 -14.17
C VAL A 172 14.15 -16.66 -14.59
N ASP A 173 13.57 -17.44 -15.50
CA ASP A 173 12.19 -17.28 -15.93
C ASP A 173 11.58 -18.56 -16.54
N LYS A 174 10.29 -18.53 -16.85
CA LYS A 174 9.54 -19.59 -17.53
C LYS A 174 10.21 -19.92 -18.87
N THR A 175 10.28 -21.21 -19.18
CA THR A 175 11.06 -21.72 -20.34
C THR A 175 10.24 -21.76 -21.63
N VAL A 176 9.32 -20.81 -21.80
CA VAL A 176 8.45 -20.66 -22.99
C VAL A 176 8.61 -19.27 -23.60
N LEU A 177 8.24 -19.12 -24.87
CA LEU A 177 8.12 -17.79 -25.48
C LEU A 177 6.93 -17.03 -24.86
N PRO A 178 7.01 -15.69 -24.74
CA PRO A 178 8.10 -14.81 -25.18
C PRO A 178 9.25 -14.62 -24.18
N PHE A 179 9.16 -15.22 -22.98
CA PHE A 179 10.13 -15.00 -21.89
C PHE A 179 11.53 -15.54 -22.20
N VAL A 180 11.59 -16.73 -22.82
CA VAL A 180 12.84 -17.37 -23.22
C VAL A 180 12.80 -17.76 -24.69
N ASN A 181 13.94 -17.65 -25.37
CA ASN A 181 14.08 -18.15 -26.73
C ASN A 181 14.09 -19.68 -26.78
N THR A 182 13.00 -20.27 -27.27
CA THR A 182 12.80 -21.73 -27.35
C THR A 182 13.48 -22.40 -28.55
N HIS A 183 14.30 -21.68 -29.32
CA HIS A 183 15.10 -22.29 -30.39
C HIS A 183 16.11 -23.30 -29.80
N PRO A 184 16.25 -24.52 -30.35
CA PRO A 184 17.04 -25.59 -29.73
C PRO A 184 18.50 -25.24 -29.38
N GLU A 185 19.17 -24.44 -30.23
CA GLU A 185 20.53 -23.96 -29.93
C GLU A 185 20.57 -22.98 -28.74
N LYS A 186 19.56 -22.12 -28.63
CA LYS A 186 19.45 -21.10 -27.57
C LYS A 186 18.96 -21.68 -26.26
N LEU A 187 18.15 -22.75 -26.28
CA LEU A 187 17.84 -23.51 -25.07
C LEU A 187 19.05 -24.26 -24.51
N ARG A 188 19.99 -24.68 -25.36
CA ARG A 188 21.25 -25.29 -24.90
C ARG A 188 22.26 -24.28 -24.38
N ASN A 189 22.37 -23.12 -25.05
CA ASN A 189 23.20 -22.01 -24.61
C ASN A 189 22.47 -20.68 -24.83
N PRO A 190 21.81 -20.13 -23.79
CA PRO A 190 21.04 -18.89 -23.92
C PRO A 190 21.92 -17.65 -24.04
N CYS A 191 23.20 -17.75 -23.66
CA CYS A 191 24.06 -16.59 -23.56
C CYS A 191 24.34 -15.92 -24.92
N PRO A 192 24.54 -14.59 -24.92
CA PRO A 192 24.84 -13.86 -26.15
C PRO A 192 26.18 -14.29 -26.76
N ASN A 193 27.18 -14.52 -25.90
CA ASN A 193 28.51 -14.95 -26.31
C ASN A 193 28.63 -16.48 -26.24
N LYS A 194 28.88 -17.13 -27.39
CA LYS A 194 28.99 -18.60 -27.50
C LYS A 194 30.21 -19.18 -26.77
N GLU A 195 31.21 -18.36 -26.47
CA GLU A 195 32.45 -18.79 -25.80
C GLU A 195 32.32 -18.91 -24.28
N LYS A 196 31.24 -18.39 -23.68
CA LYS A 196 30.98 -18.50 -22.25
C LYS A 196 30.15 -19.75 -21.95
N GLU A 197 30.55 -20.50 -20.94
CA GLU A 197 29.76 -21.61 -20.38
C GLU A 197 28.53 -21.03 -19.67
N CYS A 198 27.35 -21.33 -20.21
CA CYS A 198 26.08 -20.96 -19.61
C CYS A 198 25.18 -22.17 -19.48
N GLN A 199 24.39 -22.18 -18.42
CA GLN A 199 23.40 -23.22 -18.20
C GLN A 199 22.14 -22.96 -19.04
N ALA A 200 21.39 -24.03 -19.30
CA ALA A 200 20.09 -23.93 -19.96
C ALA A 200 19.11 -23.09 -19.11
N PRO A 201 18.15 -22.36 -19.73
CA PRO A 201 17.13 -21.61 -19.01
C PRO A 201 16.27 -22.50 -18.11
N PHE A 202 15.84 -21.96 -16.96
CA PHE A 202 15.00 -22.64 -15.98
C PHE A 202 14.25 -21.60 -15.13
N ALA A 203 13.05 -21.94 -14.64
CA ALA A 203 12.27 -21.02 -13.83
C ALA A 203 12.82 -20.90 -12.39
N PHE A 204 12.82 -22.01 -11.65
CA PHE A 204 13.35 -22.06 -10.28
C PHE A 204 14.07 -23.39 -10.02
N ARG A 205 15.19 -23.31 -9.32
CA ARG A 205 15.95 -24.45 -8.81
C ARG A 205 16.29 -24.23 -7.34
N HIS A 206 15.86 -25.17 -6.51
CA HIS A 206 16.37 -25.31 -5.16
C HIS A 206 17.74 -26.01 -5.21
N VAL A 207 18.78 -25.35 -4.73
CA VAL A 207 20.16 -25.87 -4.84
C VAL A 207 20.61 -26.46 -3.52
N LEU A 208 20.38 -25.73 -2.42
CA LEU A 208 20.85 -26.11 -1.10
C LEU A 208 19.79 -25.89 -0.04
N LYS A 209 19.41 -27.00 0.60
CA LYS A 209 18.56 -27.04 1.80
C LYS A 209 19.21 -26.28 2.96
N LEU A 210 18.40 -25.65 3.80
CA LEU A 210 18.85 -24.90 4.98
C LEU A 210 19.79 -25.74 5.87
N THR A 211 21.06 -25.32 5.94
CA THR A 211 22.14 -26.01 6.66
C THR A 211 22.92 -25.03 7.54
N SER A 212 23.63 -25.54 8.55
CA SER A 212 24.57 -24.75 9.36
C SER A 212 26.00 -24.83 8.84
N ASN A 213 26.24 -25.53 7.73
CA ASN A 213 27.57 -25.73 7.16
C ASN A 213 27.90 -24.66 6.10
N ALA A 214 28.79 -23.72 6.45
CA ALA A 214 29.24 -22.65 5.54
C ALA A 214 29.97 -23.18 4.30
N ASP A 215 30.83 -24.19 4.49
CA ASP A 215 31.68 -24.71 3.42
C ASP A 215 30.81 -25.42 2.37
N GLN A 216 29.75 -26.11 2.80
CA GLN A 216 28.76 -26.69 1.91
C GLN A 216 28.04 -25.61 1.09
N PHE A 217 27.65 -24.49 1.73
CA PHE A 217 27.04 -23.36 1.02
C PHE A 217 27.98 -22.78 -0.04
N GLN A 218 29.22 -22.50 0.34
CA GLN A 218 30.21 -21.96 -0.58
C GLN A 218 30.49 -22.91 -1.75
N ALA A 219 30.58 -24.21 -1.50
CA ALA A 219 30.80 -25.21 -2.54
C ALA A 219 29.62 -25.31 -3.52
N GLU A 220 28.38 -25.36 -3.04
CA GLU A 220 27.20 -25.49 -3.92
C GLU A 220 26.89 -24.22 -4.71
N VAL A 221 27.10 -23.03 -4.13
CA VAL A 221 27.01 -21.75 -4.83
C VAL A 221 28.14 -21.61 -5.86
N GLY A 222 29.34 -22.07 -5.52
CA GLY A 222 30.50 -22.11 -6.42
C GLY A 222 30.26 -22.84 -7.74
N LYS A 223 29.44 -23.90 -7.70
CA LYS A 223 29.07 -24.72 -8.87
C LYS A 223 28.07 -24.06 -9.81
N GLN A 224 27.35 -23.02 -9.39
CA GLN A 224 26.33 -22.40 -10.23
C GLN A 224 26.97 -21.62 -11.39
N LEU A 225 26.31 -21.64 -12.55
CA LEU A 225 26.70 -20.90 -13.74
C LEU A 225 25.61 -19.90 -14.11
N ILE A 226 25.92 -18.90 -14.93
CA ILE A 226 24.91 -17.95 -15.40
C ILE A 226 24.03 -18.59 -16.48
N SER A 227 22.81 -18.10 -16.60
CA SER A 227 21.82 -18.47 -17.61
C SER A 227 21.43 -17.25 -18.44
N GLY A 228 20.29 -17.30 -19.12
CA GLY A 228 19.70 -16.14 -19.78
C GLY A 228 18.29 -16.37 -20.28
N ASN A 229 17.55 -15.27 -20.38
CA ASN A 229 16.21 -15.11 -20.91
C ASN A 229 16.21 -14.11 -22.08
N LEU A 230 15.04 -13.75 -22.59
CA LEU A 230 14.87 -12.90 -23.77
C LEU A 230 14.33 -11.52 -23.42
N ASP A 231 13.33 -11.43 -22.54
CA ASP A 231 12.81 -10.18 -22.00
C ASP A 231 13.60 -9.71 -20.78
N ALA A 232 13.19 -8.58 -20.19
CA ALA A 232 13.90 -7.94 -19.10
C ALA A 232 13.36 -8.30 -17.69
N PRO A 233 12.04 -8.32 -17.44
CA PRO A 233 11.53 -8.79 -16.15
C PRO A 233 11.77 -10.29 -15.99
N GLU A 234 11.94 -10.74 -14.75
CA GLU A 234 12.26 -12.14 -14.46
C GLU A 234 11.10 -12.88 -13.76
N GLY A 235 11.19 -14.21 -13.72
CA GLY A 235 10.22 -15.10 -13.07
C GLY A 235 10.38 -15.22 -11.56
N GLY A 236 10.93 -14.19 -10.89
CA GLY A 236 11.31 -14.25 -9.48
C GLY A 236 10.17 -14.50 -8.50
N LEU A 237 8.95 -14.02 -8.79
CA LEU A 237 7.80 -14.27 -7.90
C LEU A 237 7.38 -15.74 -7.86
N ASP A 238 7.53 -16.47 -8.98
CA ASP A 238 7.28 -17.91 -9.04
C ASP A 238 8.23 -18.66 -8.09
N ALA A 239 9.50 -18.28 -8.11
CA ALA A 239 10.50 -18.83 -7.21
C ALA A 239 10.20 -18.51 -5.74
N MET A 240 9.78 -17.27 -5.42
CA MET A 240 9.36 -16.91 -4.06
C MET A 240 8.15 -17.74 -3.59
N MET A 241 7.19 -18.00 -4.48
CA MET A 241 6.02 -18.83 -4.18
C MET A 241 6.43 -20.26 -3.85
N GLN A 242 7.29 -20.89 -4.67
CA GLN A 242 7.78 -22.25 -4.42
C GLN A 242 8.58 -22.33 -3.11
N VAL A 243 9.45 -21.36 -2.82
CA VAL A 243 10.18 -21.30 -1.53
C VAL A 243 9.24 -21.18 -0.32
N ALA A 244 8.11 -20.48 -0.48
CA ALA A 244 7.11 -20.34 0.58
C ALA A 244 6.17 -21.54 0.71
N ALA A 245 5.92 -22.27 -0.38
CA ALA A 245 5.00 -23.40 -0.45
C ALA A 245 5.66 -24.76 -0.16
N CYS A 246 6.99 -24.88 -0.27
CA CYS A 246 7.77 -26.11 -0.09
C CYS A 246 8.60 -26.13 1.21
N PRO A 247 7.99 -26.10 2.42
CA PRO A 247 8.76 -25.95 3.65
C PRO A 247 9.64 -27.15 4.00
N GLU A 248 9.27 -28.35 3.54
CA GLU A 248 10.01 -29.58 3.84
C GLU A 248 11.29 -29.69 3.00
N GLU A 249 11.19 -29.35 1.73
CA GLU A 249 12.29 -29.33 0.76
C GLU A 249 13.30 -28.25 1.16
N ILE A 250 12.83 -27.01 1.35
CA ILE A 250 13.66 -25.87 1.76
C ILE A 250 14.25 -26.10 3.16
N GLY A 251 13.50 -26.74 4.06
CA GLY A 251 13.93 -27.10 5.41
C GLY A 251 13.70 -26.02 6.46
N TRP A 252 12.62 -25.24 6.34
CA TRP A 252 12.30 -24.17 7.30
C TRP A 252 12.06 -24.70 8.71
N ARG A 253 12.75 -24.15 9.71
CA ARG A 253 12.45 -24.39 11.12
C ARG A 253 11.28 -23.51 11.58
N ASN A 254 10.74 -23.79 12.76
CA ASN A 254 9.73 -22.94 13.40
C ASN A 254 10.39 -21.76 14.14
N VAL A 255 11.13 -20.93 13.41
CA VAL A 255 11.93 -19.79 13.91
C VAL A 255 11.76 -18.59 12.98
N THR A 256 12.56 -17.53 13.12
CA THR A 256 12.52 -16.40 12.17
C THR A 256 13.01 -16.84 10.78
N ARG A 257 12.18 -16.65 9.76
CA ARG A 257 12.48 -17.03 8.37
C ARG A 257 12.69 -15.77 7.53
N LEU A 258 13.89 -15.62 6.97
CA LEU A 258 14.28 -14.53 6.08
C LEU A 258 14.50 -15.07 4.68
N LEU A 259 13.88 -14.43 3.69
CA LEU A 259 14.08 -14.74 2.28
C LEU A 259 14.76 -13.55 1.61
N VAL A 260 16.04 -13.67 1.28
CA VAL A 260 16.76 -12.63 0.53
C VAL A 260 16.48 -12.85 -0.94
N PHE A 261 15.87 -11.87 -1.60
CA PHE A 261 15.58 -11.88 -3.03
C PHE A 261 16.53 -10.89 -3.72
N ALA A 262 17.44 -11.42 -4.54
CA ALA A 262 18.48 -10.63 -5.20
C ALA A 262 18.33 -10.66 -6.73
N THR A 263 18.17 -9.50 -7.34
CA THR A 263 18.06 -9.28 -8.80
C THR A 263 18.40 -7.84 -9.15
N ASP A 264 18.79 -7.61 -10.40
CA ASP A 264 19.03 -6.29 -10.96
C ASP A 264 17.88 -5.77 -11.84
N ASP A 265 16.83 -6.55 -12.08
CA ASP A 265 15.69 -6.20 -12.94
C ASP A 265 14.30 -6.39 -12.27
N GLY A 266 13.25 -6.26 -13.07
CA GLY A 266 11.85 -6.37 -12.69
C GLY A 266 11.38 -7.80 -12.43
N PHE A 267 10.07 -7.95 -12.25
CA PHE A 267 9.44 -9.24 -11.98
C PHE A 267 8.15 -9.37 -12.77
N HIS A 268 7.88 -10.58 -13.26
CA HIS A 268 6.58 -10.97 -13.80
C HIS A 268 5.57 -11.30 -12.70
N PHE A 269 4.29 -11.08 -12.99
CA PHE A 269 3.18 -11.38 -12.08
C PHE A 269 1.96 -11.92 -12.85
N ALA A 270 0.96 -12.42 -12.10
CA ALA A 270 -0.24 -13.03 -12.68
C ALA A 270 -0.86 -12.18 -13.80
N GLY A 271 -1.14 -12.82 -14.94
CA GLY A 271 -1.59 -12.20 -16.18
C GLY A 271 -0.54 -12.24 -17.28
N ASP A 272 0.76 -12.17 -16.94
CA ASP A 272 1.84 -12.17 -17.93
C ASP A 272 1.98 -13.52 -18.63
N GLY A 273 1.74 -14.64 -17.93
CA GLY A 273 1.78 -15.99 -18.49
C GLY A 273 0.82 -16.21 -19.67
N LYS A 274 -0.20 -15.36 -19.81
CA LYS A 274 -1.10 -15.33 -20.97
C LYS A 274 -0.35 -15.16 -22.29
N LEU A 275 0.77 -14.42 -22.29
CA LEU A 275 1.63 -14.26 -23.48
C LEU A 275 2.27 -15.58 -23.93
N GLY A 276 2.55 -16.48 -22.99
CA GLY A 276 3.04 -17.84 -23.24
C GLY A 276 1.94 -18.89 -23.36
N ALA A 277 0.69 -18.48 -23.55
CA ALA A 277 -0.50 -19.35 -23.57
C ALA A 277 -0.75 -20.14 -22.28
N ILE A 278 -0.25 -19.62 -21.14
CA ILE A 278 -0.47 -20.19 -19.81
C ILE A 278 -1.62 -19.43 -19.16
N LEU A 279 -2.78 -20.08 -19.06
CA LEU A 279 -4.01 -19.47 -18.55
C LEU A 279 -4.43 -19.99 -17.16
N THR A 280 -3.78 -21.06 -16.69
CA THR A 280 -4.05 -21.67 -15.38
C THR A 280 -3.47 -20.79 -14.29
N PRO A 281 -4.26 -20.23 -13.37
CA PRO A 281 -3.71 -19.43 -12.27
C PRO A 281 -2.79 -20.27 -11.38
N ASN A 282 -1.80 -19.63 -10.76
CA ASN A 282 -0.96 -20.26 -9.75
C ASN A 282 -1.82 -20.82 -8.60
N ASP A 283 -1.57 -22.05 -8.16
CA ASP A 283 -2.37 -22.72 -7.13
C ASP A 283 -1.82 -22.55 -5.69
N GLY A 284 -0.66 -21.89 -5.54
CA GLY A 284 0.00 -21.65 -4.26
C GLY A 284 0.55 -22.90 -3.57
N ARG A 285 0.78 -24.00 -4.33
CA ARG A 285 1.29 -25.28 -3.81
C ARG A 285 2.75 -25.54 -4.24
N CYS A 286 3.35 -26.53 -3.57
CA CYS A 286 4.69 -26.98 -3.87
C CYS A 286 4.70 -27.91 -5.09
N HIS A 287 5.55 -27.62 -6.07
CA HIS A 287 5.71 -28.37 -7.33
C HIS A 287 7.19 -28.59 -7.66
N LEU A 288 7.98 -28.98 -6.67
CA LEU A 288 9.40 -29.30 -6.87
C LEU A 288 9.59 -30.78 -7.21
N GLU A 289 10.16 -31.03 -8.38
CA GLU A 289 10.63 -32.34 -8.80
C GLU A 289 12.13 -32.28 -9.05
N ASP A 290 12.90 -33.15 -8.40
CA ASP A 290 14.37 -33.13 -8.45
C ASP A 290 14.94 -31.73 -8.10
N ASN A 291 14.32 -31.06 -7.13
CA ASN A 291 14.61 -29.69 -6.72
C ASN A 291 14.45 -28.63 -7.83
N MET A 292 13.70 -28.91 -8.91
CA MET A 292 13.35 -27.95 -9.95
C MET A 292 11.85 -27.76 -10.08
N TYR A 293 11.43 -26.54 -10.40
CA TYR A 293 10.04 -26.23 -10.68
C TYR A 293 9.68 -26.57 -12.14
N LYS A 294 9.43 -27.86 -12.41
CA LYS A 294 9.16 -28.34 -13.78
C LYS A 294 7.78 -27.93 -14.31
N SER A 295 6.79 -27.80 -13.43
CA SER A 295 5.43 -27.36 -13.78
C SER A 295 5.31 -25.84 -14.01
N SER A 296 6.42 -25.09 -14.06
CA SER A 296 6.42 -23.63 -14.28
C SER A 296 5.69 -23.22 -15.55
N ASN A 297 5.63 -24.08 -16.56
CA ASN A 297 5.02 -23.80 -17.85
C ASN A 297 3.53 -24.18 -17.89
N GLU A 298 3.00 -24.78 -16.82
CA GLU A 298 1.59 -25.19 -16.70
C GLU A 298 0.74 -24.15 -15.94
N PHE A 299 1.39 -23.40 -15.04
CA PHE A 299 0.79 -22.39 -14.18
C PHE A 299 1.31 -21.00 -14.48
N ASP A 300 0.44 -20.00 -14.44
CA ASP A 300 0.79 -18.58 -14.54
C ASP A 300 1.64 -18.15 -13.31
N TYR A 301 2.28 -16.98 -13.41
CA TYR A 301 2.96 -16.36 -12.29
C TYR A 301 1.97 -16.08 -11.14
N PRO A 302 2.43 -16.05 -9.88
CA PRO A 302 1.56 -15.70 -8.76
C PRO A 302 1.18 -14.22 -8.82
N SER A 303 -0.01 -13.89 -8.29
CA SER A 303 -0.35 -12.48 -8.06
C SER A 303 0.39 -11.95 -6.83
N VAL A 304 0.64 -10.64 -6.78
CA VAL A 304 1.31 -10.01 -5.63
C VAL A 304 0.54 -10.26 -4.32
N GLY A 305 -0.79 -10.20 -4.37
CA GLY A 305 -1.64 -10.48 -3.20
C GLY A 305 -1.59 -11.94 -2.75
N GLN A 306 -1.56 -12.89 -3.70
CA GLN A 306 -1.41 -14.32 -3.39
C GLN A 306 -0.06 -14.61 -2.73
N LEU A 307 1.02 -13.99 -3.23
CA LEU A 307 2.35 -14.10 -2.63
C LEU A 307 2.38 -13.49 -1.22
N ALA A 308 1.81 -12.29 -1.04
CA ALA A 308 1.74 -11.63 0.27
C ALA A 308 1.05 -12.53 1.31
N HIS A 309 -0.08 -13.15 0.92
CA HIS A 309 -0.80 -14.10 1.77
C HIS A 309 0.06 -15.33 2.10
N LYS A 310 0.70 -15.95 1.10
CA LYS A 310 1.48 -17.18 1.32
C LYS A 310 2.73 -16.93 2.17
N LEU A 311 3.42 -15.81 1.98
CA LEU A 311 4.56 -15.41 2.80
C LEU A 311 4.15 -15.17 4.26
N ALA A 312 3.03 -14.47 4.48
CA ALA A 312 2.50 -14.24 5.82
C ALA A 312 2.03 -15.54 6.50
N GLU A 313 1.35 -16.43 5.76
CA GLU A 313 0.96 -17.76 6.23
C GLU A 313 2.19 -18.57 6.69
N SER A 314 3.23 -18.59 5.85
CA SER A 314 4.48 -19.31 6.10
C SER A 314 5.47 -18.54 7.01
N ASN A 315 5.10 -17.40 7.60
CA ASN A 315 5.95 -16.56 8.45
C ASN A 315 7.33 -16.19 7.82
N ILE A 316 7.37 -16.01 6.49
CA ILE A 316 8.59 -15.65 5.74
C ILE A 316 8.63 -14.14 5.51
N GLN A 317 9.76 -13.53 5.84
CA GLN A 317 9.98 -12.08 5.65
C GLN A 317 10.95 -11.86 4.48
N PRO A 318 10.47 -11.31 3.34
CA PRO A 318 11.34 -11.07 2.21
C PRO A 318 12.19 -9.80 2.38
N ILE A 319 13.44 -9.90 1.99
CA ILE A 319 14.41 -8.80 1.88
C ILE A 319 14.73 -8.65 0.40
N PHE A 320 14.22 -7.60 -0.23
CA PHE A 320 14.50 -7.28 -1.62
C PHE A 320 15.85 -6.54 -1.70
N ALA A 321 16.89 -7.25 -2.11
CA ALA A 321 18.21 -6.73 -2.38
C ALA A 321 18.33 -6.46 -3.87
N VAL A 322 18.06 -5.21 -4.29
CA VAL A 322 17.93 -4.87 -5.71
C VAL A 322 18.80 -3.67 -6.08
N THR A 323 19.22 -3.57 -7.34
CA THR A 323 20.02 -2.44 -7.81
C THR A 323 19.27 -1.11 -7.67
N LYS A 324 20.01 -0.01 -7.66
CA LYS A 324 19.49 1.36 -7.49
C LYS A 324 18.32 1.70 -8.42
N ARG A 325 18.34 1.17 -9.64
CA ARG A 325 17.29 1.36 -10.65
C ARG A 325 15.94 0.80 -10.19
N MET A 326 15.97 -0.32 -9.46
CA MET A 326 14.78 -1.09 -9.09
C MET A 326 14.25 -0.78 -7.69
N VAL A 327 15.01 -0.11 -6.83
CA VAL A 327 14.64 0.20 -5.43
C VAL A 327 13.22 0.76 -5.31
N LYS A 328 12.85 1.78 -6.10
CA LYS A 328 11.51 2.40 -6.02
C LYS A 328 10.37 1.44 -6.39
N THR A 329 10.62 0.54 -7.34
CA THR A 329 9.63 -0.44 -7.79
C THR A 329 9.36 -1.45 -6.67
N TYR A 330 10.41 -1.97 -6.04
CA TYR A 330 10.26 -2.90 -4.92
C TYR A 330 9.82 -2.23 -3.62
N GLU A 331 10.08 -0.93 -3.42
CA GLU A 331 9.50 -0.18 -2.30
C GLU A 331 7.97 -0.18 -2.36
N LYS A 332 7.38 -0.09 -3.56
CA LYS A 332 5.93 -0.22 -3.73
C LYS A 332 5.40 -1.61 -3.37
N LEU A 333 6.18 -2.67 -3.57
CA LEU A 333 5.79 -4.00 -3.10
C LEU A 333 5.72 -4.06 -1.57
N THR A 334 6.54 -3.30 -0.84
CA THR A 334 6.51 -3.30 0.63
C THR A 334 5.26 -2.66 1.23
N GLU A 335 4.51 -1.87 0.44
CA GLU A 335 3.20 -1.36 0.82
C GLU A 335 2.15 -2.48 0.86
N ILE A 336 2.33 -3.54 0.05
CA ILE A 336 1.39 -4.66 -0.09
C ILE A 336 1.85 -5.88 0.73
N ILE A 337 3.15 -6.20 0.70
CA ILE A 337 3.74 -7.34 1.41
C ILE A 337 4.20 -6.86 2.79
N PRO A 338 3.45 -7.17 3.88
CA PRO A 338 3.84 -6.76 5.22
C PRO A 338 5.15 -7.43 5.63
N LYS A 339 5.91 -6.79 6.53
CA LYS A 339 7.19 -7.30 7.05
C LYS A 339 8.20 -7.65 5.95
N SER A 340 8.27 -6.78 4.94
CA SER A 340 9.31 -6.79 3.91
C SER A 340 10.24 -5.59 4.06
N ALA A 341 11.44 -5.71 3.51
CA ALA A 341 12.41 -4.62 3.47
C ALA A 341 13.09 -4.56 2.09
N VAL A 342 13.40 -3.35 1.65
CA VAL A 342 14.21 -3.11 0.44
C VAL A 342 15.57 -2.58 0.87
N GLY A 343 16.61 -3.07 0.22
CA GLY A 343 17.96 -2.53 0.31
C GLY A 343 18.54 -2.32 -1.09
N GLU A 344 19.26 -1.21 -1.26
CA GLU A 344 20.03 -0.94 -2.47
C GLU A 344 21.26 -1.86 -2.50
N LEU A 345 21.26 -2.81 -3.43
CA LEU A 345 22.38 -3.67 -3.75
C LEU A 345 23.32 -2.88 -4.67
N SER A 346 24.63 -2.94 -4.40
CA SER A 346 25.61 -2.45 -5.36
C SER A 346 25.60 -3.32 -6.61
N ASP A 347 25.97 -2.77 -7.77
CA ASP A 347 25.97 -3.51 -9.05
C ASP A 347 26.90 -4.73 -9.07
N ASP A 348 27.75 -4.90 -8.04
CA ASP A 348 28.64 -6.04 -7.86
C ASP A 348 28.28 -6.92 -6.66
N SER A 349 27.16 -6.65 -5.98
CA SER A 349 26.70 -7.31 -4.76
C SER A 349 27.67 -7.28 -3.56
N SER A 350 28.70 -6.42 -3.55
CA SER A 350 29.70 -6.36 -2.47
C SER A 350 29.11 -5.94 -1.10
N ASN A 351 28.01 -5.19 -1.08
CA ASN A 351 27.39 -4.68 0.15
C ASN A 351 26.30 -5.60 0.74
N VAL A 352 26.07 -6.79 0.17
CA VAL A 352 24.94 -7.69 0.52
C VAL A 352 24.89 -8.07 2.00
N VAL A 353 26.04 -8.29 2.64
CA VAL A 353 26.10 -8.63 4.07
C VAL A 353 25.59 -7.50 4.95
N GLN A 354 26.00 -6.26 4.65
CA GLN A 354 25.56 -5.09 5.41
C GLN A 354 24.06 -4.81 5.16
N LEU A 355 23.60 -5.05 3.93
CA LEU A 355 22.19 -4.95 3.55
C LEU A 355 21.33 -5.88 4.41
N ILE A 356 21.70 -7.16 4.51
CA ILE A 356 20.98 -8.15 5.33
C ILE A 356 20.97 -7.74 6.81
N LYS A 357 22.10 -7.27 7.36
CA LYS A 357 22.18 -6.76 8.74
C LYS A 357 21.19 -5.61 8.97
N ASN A 358 21.18 -4.62 8.08
CA ASN A 358 20.31 -3.46 8.17
C ASN A 358 18.83 -3.86 8.02
N ALA A 359 18.53 -4.71 7.04
CA ALA A 359 17.18 -5.21 6.79
C ALA A 359 16.65 -6.03 7.97
N TYR A 360 17.45 -6.95 8.52
CA TYR A 360 17.09 -7.69 9.72
C TYR A 360 16.79 -6.74 10.88
N ASN A 361 17.64 -5.75 11.14
CA ASN A 361 17.43 -4.78 12.22
C ASN A 361 16.13 -3.98 12.03
N LYS A 362 15.85 -3.52 10.80
CA LYS A 362 14.62 -2.80 10.44
C LYS A 362 13.37 -3.68 10.58
N LEU A 363 13.44 -4.94 10.12
CA LEU A 363 12.33 -5.89 10.22
C LEU A 363 12.07 -6.27 11.67
N SER A 364 13.11 -6.53 12.45
CA SER A 364 12.98 -6.95 13.84
C SER A 364 12.65 -5.81 14.81
N SER A 365 12.89 -4.54 14.44
CA SER A 365 12.46 -3.39 15.22
C SER A 365 10.99 -3.04 15.03
N ARG A 366 10.33 -3.49 13.96
CA ARG A 366 8.91 -3.22 13.73
C ARG A 366 8.05 -4.45 14.04
N VAL A 367 7.13 -4.31 14.98
CA VAL A 367 6.27 -5.40 15.46
C VAL A 367 4.84 -5.10 15.09
N PHE A 368 4.25 -5.97 14.25
CA PHE A 368 2.82 -5.96 13.97
C PHE A 368 2.15 -7.09 14.73
N LEU A 369 1.05 -6.81 15.44
CA LEU A 369 0.25 -7.82 16.13
C LEU A 369 -1.09 -7.97 15.41
N GLU A 370 -1.36 -9.15 14.86
CA GLU A 370 -2.55 -9.43 14.04
C GLU A 370 -3.25 -10.73 14.50
N HIS A 371 -4.52 -10.87 14.14
CA HIS A 371 -5.33 -12.06 14.41
C HIS A 371 -5.59 -12.87 13.13
N GLY A 372 -5.93 -14.14 13.27
CA GLY A 372 -6.46 -14.96 12.16
C GLY A 372 -7.84 -14.49 11.68
N ALA A 373 -8.40 -15.13 10.65
CA ALA A 373 -9.74 -14.81 10.16
C ALA A 373 -10.80 -14.95 11.27
N LEU A 374 -11.73 -13.98 11.34
CA LEU A 374 -12.79 -13.90 12.33
C LEU A 374 -14.17 -13.88 11.65
N PRO A 375 -15.24 -14.35 12.31
CA PRO A 375 -16.60 -14.13 11.84
C PRO A 375 -17.00 -12.66 11.97
N ASP A 376 -17.96 -12.22 11.15
CA ASP A 376 -18.48 -10.83 11.15
C ASP A 376 -19.05 -10.39 12.51
N THR A 377 -19.36 -11.35 13.39
CA THR A 377 -19.92 -11.14 14.73
C THR A 377 -18.89 -10.70 15.76
N LEU A 378 -17.59 -10.84 15.48
CA LEU A 378 -16.49 -10.44 16.35
C LEU A 378 -15.69 -9.29 15.75
N LYS A 379 -15.47 -8.24 16.54
CA LYS A 379 -14.63 -7.10 16.19
C LYS A 379 -13.46 -7.01 17.15
N VAL A 380 -12.25 -6.93 16.62
CA VAL A 380 -11.01 -6.81 17.39
C VAL A 380 -10.31 -5.50 17.05
N THR A 381 -9.94 -4.74 18.07
CA THR A 381 -9.12 -3.53 17.94
C THR A 381 -7.93 -3.58 18.88
N TYR A 382 -6.89 -2.81 18.56
CA TYR A 382 -5.62 -2.79 19.24
C TYR A 382 -5.24 -1.37 19.64
N ASP A 383 -4.80 -1.22 20.89
CA ASP A 383 -4.05 -0.06 21.34
C ASP A 383 -2.58 -0.47 21.53
N SER A 384 -1.67 0.26 20.89
CA SER A 384 -0.23 -0.02 20.88
C SER A 384 0.51 0.94 21.81
N PHE A 385 1.20 0.40 22.81
CA PHE A 385 2.04 1.15 23.75
C PHE A 385 3.51 0.83 23.47
N CYS A 386 4.15 1.70 22.69
CA CYS A 386 5.50 1.47 22.16
C CYS A 386 6.59 2.06 23.07
N SER A 387 7.80 1.49 22.99
CA SER A 387 8.94 1.89 23.85
C SER A 387 9.47 3.31 23.60
N ASN A 388 9.12 3.91 22.46
CA ASN A 388 9.48 5.28 22.07
C ASN A 388 8.52 6.35 22.63
N GLY A 389 7.55 5.97 23.46
CA GLY A 389 6.54 6.87 24.02
C GLY A 389 5.36 7.16 23.10
N VAL A 390 5.32 6.55 21.91
CA VAL A 390 4.18 6.64 20.99
C VAL A 390 3.07 5.71 21.48
N THR A 391 1.86 6.25 21.59
CA THR A 391 0.64 5.50 21.89
C THR A 391 -0.33 5.66 20.72
N ILE A 392 -0.81 4.54 20.17
CA ILE A 392 -1.72 4.51 19.03
C ILE A 392 -2.95 3.70 19.43
N THR A 393 -4.14 4.27 19.40
CA THR A 393 -5.37 3.61 19.89
C THR A 393 -6.37 3.30 18.77
N GLY A 394 -7.18 2.27 18.96
CA GLY A 394 -8.33 1.94 18.10
C GLY A 394 -7.96 1.43 16.70
N GLN A 395 -6.76 0.87 16.52
CA GLN A 395 -6.31 0.39 15.22
C GLN A 395 -6.75 -1.06 14.96
N PRO A 396 -6.90 -1.48 13.69
CA PRO A 396 -7.25 -2.87 13.34
C PRO A 396 -6.11 -3.87 13.59
N ARG A 397 -4.88 -3.37 13.79
CA ARG A 397 -3.68 -4.16 14.13
C ARG A 397 -2.82 -3.41 15.12
N GLY A 398 -2.01 -4.14 15.90
CA GLY A 398 -0.93 -3.53 16.67
C GLY A 398 0.21 -3.10 15.75
N ASP A 399 0.78 -1.91 15.95
CA ASP A 399 1.95 -1.42 15.21
C ASP A 399 2.88 -0.66 16.16
N CYS A 400 4.06 -1.22 16.40
CA CYS A 400 5.15 -0.51 17.07
C CYS A 400 6.41 -0.57 16.22
N ASP A 401 6.97 0.61 15.94
CA ASP A 401 8.27 0.74 15.27
C ASP A 401 9.39 1.11 16.27
N GLY A 402 10.63 0.82 15.89
CA GLY A 402 11.80 1.13 16.72
C GLY A 402 11.93 0.32 18.01
N VAL A 403 11.36 -0.89 18.06
CA VAL A 403 11.39 -1.79 19.21
C VAL A 403 12.80 -2.33 19.45
N GLN A 404 13.35 -2.00 20.63
CA GLN A 404 14.69 -2.39 21.04
C GLN A 404 14.72 -3.82 21.61
N ILE A 405 15.91 -4.44 21.58
CA ILE A 405 16.14 -5.76 22.17
C ILE A 405 15.94 -5.69 23.69
N ASN A 406 15.26 -6.68 24.26
CA ASN A 406 14.92 -6.83 25.69
C ASN A 406 14.04 -5.72 26.29
N VAL A 407 13.55 -4.77 25.50
CA VAL A 407 12.57 -3.78 25.96
C VAL A 407 11.16 -4.29 25.63
N PRO A 408 10.30 -4.54 26.64
CA PRO A 408 8.94 -4.99 26.38
C PRO A 408 8.08 -3.85 25.85
N ILE A 409 7.18 -4.19 24.94
CA ILE A 409 6.07 -3.35 24.48
C ILE A 409 4.75 -4.05 24.80
N THR A 410 3.67 -3.29 24.93
CA THR A 410 2.37 -3.84 25.31
C THR A 410 1.33 -3.42 24.28
N PHE A 411 0.50 -4.37 23.88
CA PHE A 411 -0.69 -4.14 23.07
C PHE A 411 -1.91 -4.44 23.93
N GLN A 412 -2.84 -3.50 24.06
CA GLN A 412 -4.15 -3.79 24.64
C GLN A 412 -5.10 -4.21 23.52
N VAL A 413 -5.55 -5.45 23.57
CA VAL A 413 -6.48 -6.03 22.63
C VAL A 413 -7.89 -5.87 23.19
N LYS A 414 -8.79 -5.29 22.41
CA LYS A 414 -10.21 -5.13 22.74
C LYS A 414 -11.04 -5.97 21.79
N VAL A 415 -11.84 -6.88 22.34
CA VAL A 415 -12.70 -7.77 21.56
C VAL A 415 -14.14 -7.49 21.92
N THR A 416 -14.97 -7.23 20.90
CA THR A 416 -16.39 -6.92 21.05
C THR A 416 -17.21 -7.86 20.19
N ALA A 417 -18.24 -8.47 20.78
CA ALA A 417 -19.23 -9.25 20.04
C ALA A 417 -20.43 -8.37 19.68
N THR A 418 -20.99 -8.51 18.48
CA THR A 418 -22.22 -7.79 18.09
C THR A 418 -23.49 -8.52 18.54
N GLU A 419 -23.41 -9.83 18.76
CA GLU A 419 -24.49 -10.71 19.17
C GLU A 419 -23.95 -11.79 20.13
N CYS A 420 -24.85 -12.62 20.67
CA CYS A 420 -24.46 -13.75 21.51
C CYS A 420 -23.79 -14.84 20.68
N VAL A 421 -22.46 -14.81 20.65
CA VAL A 421 -21.63 -15.75 19.88
C VAL A 421 -21.66 -17.16 20.46
N GLN A 422 -21.46 -18.16 19.61
CA GLN A 422 -21.17 -19.52 20.07
C GLN A 422 -19.71 -19.62 20.56
N GLU A 423 -19.43 -20.66 21.34
CA GLU A 423 -18.07 -20.97 21.77
C GLU A 423 -17.15 -21.17 20.55
N GLN A 424 -16.04 -20.44 20.52
CA GLN A 424 -15.07 -20.47 19.43
C GLN A 424 -13.68 -20.05 19.89
N SER A 425 -12.68 -20.20 19.03
CA SER A 425 -11.32 -19.78 19.32
C SER A 425 -10.63 -19.19 18.10
N PHE A 426 -9.77 -18.20 18.33
CA PHE A 426 -8.88 -17.64 17.30
C PHE A 426 -7.49 -17.41 17.87
N VAL A 427 -6.53 -17.14 16.99
CA VAL A 427 -5.14 -16.90 17.37
C VAL A 427 -4.72 -15.47 17.06
N ILE A 428 -3.94 -14.89 17.96
CA ILE A 428 -3.24 -13.62 17.77
C ILE A 428 -1.75 -13.93 17.66
N ARG A 429 -1.07 -13.35 16.68
CA ARG A 429 0.36 -13.56 16.47
C ARG A 429 1.07 -12.29 16.01
N PRO A 430 2.31 -12.05 16.47
CA PRO A 430 3.16 -11.04 15.88
C PRO A 430 3.67 -11.51 14.52
N LEU A 431 3.46 -10.72 13.47
CA LEU A 431 3.88 -11.10 12.11
C LEU A 431 5.39 -11.34 12.04
N GLY A 432 5.77 -12.48 11.46
CA GLY A 432 7.17 -12.86 11.29
C GLY A 432 7.81 -13.57 12.50
N PHE A 433 7.03 -13.88 13.53
CA PHE A 433 7.46 -14.67 14.69
C PHE A 433 6.55 -15.91 14.84
N SER A 434 7.09 -16.95 15.46
CA SER A 434 6.40 -18.25 15.65
C SER A 434 5.45 -18.28 16.84
N ASP A 435 5.63 -17.38 17.80
CA ASP A 435 4.83 -17.36 19.03
C ASP A 435 3.40 -16.89 18.75
N THR A 436 2.42 -17.48 19.43
CA THR A 436 1.00 -17.16 19.28
C THR A 436 0.32 -17.07 20.63
N VAL A 437 -0.77 -16.30 20.69
CA VAL A 437 -1.73 -16.27 21.81
C VAL A 437 -3.00 -16.93 21.33
N THR A 438 -3.44 -17.97 22.03
CA THR A 438 -4.73 -18.61 21.76
C THR A 438 -5.82 -17.91 22.57
N VAL A 439 -6.84 -17.39 21.87
CA VAL A 439 -7.96 -16.70 22.49
C VAL A 439 -9.21 -17.57 22.37
N ARG A 440 -9.72 -18.06 23.50
CA ARG A 440 -11.00 -18.77 23.61
C ARG A 440 -12.09 -17.75 23.91
N VAL A 441 -13.20 -17.82 23.19
CA VAL A 441 -14.33 -16.90 23.31
C VAL A 441 -15.56 -17.67 23.77
N LEU A 442 -16.14 -17.25 24.89
CA LEU A 442 -17.34 -17.80 25.51
C LEU A 442 -18.43 -16.73 25.58
N PRO A 443 -19.70 -17.06 25.29
CA PRO A 443 -20.80 -16.11 25.44
C PRO A 443 -21.09 -15.79 26.91
N GLN A 444 -21.38 -14.52 27.19
CA GLN A 444 -21.82 -14.02 28.49
C GLN A 444 -23.16 -13.28 28.33
N CYS A 445 -24.20 -14.02 27.97
CA CYS A 445 -25.54 -13.49 27.70
C CYS A 445 -26.62 -13.95 28.69
N GLU A 446 -26.40 -15.08 29.36
CA GLU A 446 -27.37 -15.65 30.29
C GLU A 446 -27.31 -14.95 31.64
N CYS A 447 -28.49 -14.76 32.25
CA CYS A 447 -28.60 -14.22 33.60
C CYS A 447 -28.56 -15.35 34.62
N GLN A 448 -27.64 -15.29 35.58
CA GLN A 448 -27.58 -16.23 36.69
C GLN A 448 -28.57 -15.82 37.79
N CYS A 449 -29.86 -15.96 37.51
CA CYS A 449 -30.94 -15.61 38.42
C CYS A 449 -31.07 -16.63 39.56
N ARG A 450 -31.60 -16.18 40.70
CA ARG A 450 -31.97 -17.09 41.80
C ARG A 450 -33.33 -17.71 41.50
N ASP A 451 -33.35 -18.71 40.62
CA ASP A 451 -34.58 -19.40 40.30
C ASP A 451 -35.01 -20.27 41.48
N GLN A 452 -36.02 -19.81 42.23
CA GLN A 452 -36.78 -20.67 43.12
C GLN A 452 -37.71 -21.52 42.25
N SER A 453 -37.16 -22.58 41.66
CA SER A 453 -37.79 -23.49 40.69
C SER A 453 -39.02 -24.28 41.19
N ARG A 454 -39.67 -23.85 42.28
CA ARG A 454 -40.75 -24.58 42.96
C ARG A 454 -42.02 -23.79 43.24
N GLU A 455 -42.15 -22.52 42.84
CA GLU A 455 -43.38 -21.74 43.06
C GLU A 455 -44.22 -21.59 41.77
N HIS A 456 -44.80 -22.70 41.30
CA HIS A 456 -45.82 -22.68 40.24
C HIS A 456 -47.04 -21.80 40.61
N SER A 457 -47.27 -21.54 41.89
CA SER A 457 -48.40 -20.75 42.41
C SER A 457 -48.38 -19.28 41.99
N LEU A 458 -47.20 -18.67 41.80
CA LEU A 458 -47.10 -17.24 41.44
C LEU A 458 -47.60 -16.95 40.03
N CYS A 459 -47.42 -17.90 39.11
CA CYS A 459 -47.90 -17.82 37.72
C CYS A 459 -49.24 -18.57 37.53
N GLN A 460 -50.05 -18.63 38.60
CA GLN A 460 -51.35 -19.31 38.66
C GLN A 460 -51.34 -20.79 38.23
N GLY A 461 -50.18 -21.45 38.32
CA GLY A 461 -49.99 -22.83 37.87
C GLY A 461 -50.09 -23.02 36.35
N LYS A 462 -50.03 -21.94 35.57
CA LYS A 462 -50.15 -21.91 34.10
C LYS A 462 -48.91 -21.31 33.44
N GLY A 463 -47.76 -21.45 34.09
CA GLY A 463 -46.48 -20.95 33.62
C GLY A 463 -45.33 -21.24 34.59
N SER A 464 -44.12 -20.83 34.20
CA SER A 464 -42.90 -20.92 35.00
C SER A 464 -42.34 -19.54 35.34
N LEU A 465 -41.77 -19.38 36.54
CA LEU A 465 -41.11 -18.15 36.95
C LEU A 465 -39.64 -18.15 36.48
N GLU A 466 -39.21 -17.10 35.81
CA GLU A 466 -37.83 -16.90 35.36
C GLU A 466 -37.41 -15.46 35.66
N CYS A 467 -36.35 -15.26 36.45
CA CYS A 467 -35.81 -13.93 36.78
C CYS A 467 -36.86 -12.89 37.22
N GLY A 468 -37.89 -13.30 37.97
CA GLY A 468 -38.92 -12.41 38.53
C GLY A 468 -40.13 -12.11 37.63
N VAL A 469 -40.25 -12.77 36.46
CA VAL A 469 -41.42 -12.70 35.56
C VAL A 469 -41.97 -14.10 35.25
N CYS A 470 -43.26 -14.18 34.92
CA CYS A 470 -43.92 -15.43 34.54
C CYS A 470 -43.87 -15.67 33.02
N ARG A 471 -43.42 -16.87 32.61
CA ARG A 471 -43.56 -17.37 31.25
C ARG A 471 -44.76 -18.30 31.18
N CYS A 472 -45.85 -17.79 30.60
CA CYS A 472 -47.12 -18.51 30.50
C CYS A 472 -47.09 -19.63 29.46
N GLU A 473 -47.84 -20.69 29.76
CA GLU A 473 -48.12 -21.77 28.80
C GLU A 473 -49.06 -21.29 27.68
N ALA A 474 -49.07 -21.99 26.56
CA ALA A 474 -49.88 -21.63 25.39
C ALA A 474 -51.38 -21.52 25.74
N GLY A 475 -52.02 -20.40 25.36
CA GLY A 475 -53.44 -20.14 25.63
C GLY A 475 -53.73 -19.26 26.86
N TYR A 476 -52.69 -18.87 27.59
CA TYR A 476 -52.76 -17.96 28.73
C TYR A 476 -51.84 -16.75 28.49
N ILE A 477 -52.28 -15.56 28.90
CA ILE A 477 -51.53 -14.31 28.79
C ILE A 477 -51.75 -13.47 30.05
N GLY A 478 -50.94 -12.44 30.25
CA GLY A 478 -50.96 -11.60 31.45
C GLY A 478 -49.71 -11.81 32.31
N LYS A 479 -49.46 -10.87 33.23
CA LYS A 479 -48.21 -10.80 34.02
C LYS A 479 -48.02 -12.01 34.94
N ASN A 480 -49.13 -12.58 35.40
CA ASN A 480 -49.19 -13.75 36.26
C ASN A 480 -49.97 -14.89 35.56
N CYS A 481 -50.10 -14.85 34.23
CA CYS A 481 -50.89 -15.80 33.45
C CYS A 481 -52.39 -15.82 33.80
N GLU A 482 -52.92 -14.68 34.24
CA GLU A 482 -54.27 -14.52 34.79
C GLU A 482 -55.37 -14.45 33.73
N CYS A 483 -55.03 -14.14 32.48
CA CYS A 483 -55.99 -13.99 31.41
C CYS A 483 -55.99 -15.23 30.52
N GLN A 484 -57.15 -15.89 30.49
CA GLN A 484 -57.48 -16.87 29.47
C GLN A 484 -58.31 -16.18 28.39
N THR A 485 -58.00 -16.38 27.11
CA THR A 485 -58.54 -15.62 25.96
C THR A 485 -60.02 -15.93 25.61
N GLN A 486 -60.88 -16.20 26.61
CA GLN A 486 -62.25 -16.75 26.55
C GLN A 486 -63.39 -15.83 26.00
N GLY A 487 -63.20 -15.03 24.94
CA GLY A 487 -64.31 -14.49 24.10
C GLY A 487 -65.31 -13.40 24.63
N ARG A 488 -64.85 -12.25 25.15
CA ARG A 488 -65.69 -11.03 25.45
C ARG A 488 -66.02 -10.14 24.21
N SER A 489 -67.09 -9.32 24.23
CA SER A 489 -67.61 -8.55 23.06
C SER A 489 -66.83 -7.28 22.69
N SER A 490 -66.75 -7.00 21.39
CA SER A 490 -65.70 -6.19 20.78
C SER A 490 -65.95 -4.67 20.74
N GLN A 491 -67.20 -4.19 20.63
CA GLN A 491 -67.52 -2.77 20.38
C GLN A 491 -67.10 -1.75 21.46
N GLU A 492 -67.12 -2.11 22.75
CA GLU A 492 -66.72 -1.20 23.85
C GLU A 492 -65.20 -1.09 24.02
N LEU A 493 -64.46 -2.11 23.58
CA LEU A 493 -63.00 -2.10 23.58
C LEU A 493 -62.46 -1.50 22.27
N GLU A 494 -63.19 -1.62 21.15
CA GLU A 494 -62.84 -1.08 19.83
C GLU A 494 -62.80 0.46 19.76
N GLY A 495 -63.61 1.16 20.57
CA GLY A 495 -63.68 2.62 20.55
C GLY A 495 -62.39 3.32 20.99
N SER A 496 -61.65 2.74 21.95
CA SER A 496 -60.34 3.27 22.38
C SER A 496 -59.19 2.93 21.44
N CYS A 497 -59.47 2.13 20.42
CA CYS A 497 -58.54 1.66 19.39
C CYS A 497 -58.68 2.43 18.07
N GLN A 498 -59.54 3.45 18.00
CA GLN A 498 -59.64 4.38 16.85
C GLN A 498 -58.97 5.71 17.19
N LYS A 499 -58.25 6.28 16.22
CA LYS A 499 -57.58 7.59 16.36
C LYS A 499 -58.59 8.75 16.32
N ASP A 500 -59.56 8.63 15.43
CA ASP A 500 -60.66 9.55 15.17
C ASP A 500 -61.87 8.78 14.61
N ASN A 501 -63.08 9.34 14.68
CA ASN A 501 -64.32 8.65 14.26
C ASN A 501 -64.36 8.27 12.76
N SER A 502 -63.42 8.79 11.96
CA SER A 502 -63.23 8.42 10.54
C SER A 502 -62.08 7.44 10.29
N SER A 503 -61.27 7.14 11.31
CA SER A 503 -60.16 6.18 11.20
C SER A 503 -60.62 4.74 11.37
N LEU A 504 -59.98 3.83 10.66
CA LEU A 504 -60.14 2.40 10.90
C LEU A 504 -59.59 2.03 12.29
N ILE A 505 -60.21 1.05 12.95
CA ILE A 505 -59.71 0.49 14.22
C ILE A 505 -58.27 0.02 14.01
N CYS A 506 -57.36 0.49 14.87
CA CYS A 506 -55.92 0.25 14.79
C CYS A 506 -55.34 0.49 13.39
N SER A 507 -55.84 1.50 12.67
CA SER A 507 -55.43 1.84 11.30
C SER A 507 -55.57 0.69 10.29
N GLY A 508 -56.35 -0.36 10.63
CA GLY A 508 -56.48 -1.58 9.82
C GLY A 508 -55.25 -2.48 9.82
N LEU A 509 -54.27 -2.23 10.69
CA LEU A 509 -52.98 -2.92 10.75
C LEU A 509 -52.71 -3.54 12.14
N GLY A 510 -53.75 -3.76 12.94
CA GLY A 510 -53.65 -4.33 14.28
C GLY A 510 -55.00 -4.81 14.79
N ASP A 511 -54.94 -5.64 15.83
CA ASP A 511 -56.11 -6.14 16.55
C ASP A 511 -56.29 -5.36 17.85
N CYS A 512 -57.52 -4.96 18.15
CA CYS A 512 -57.82 -4.30 19.41
C CYS A 512 -58.02 -5.33 20.51
N ILE A 513 -57.09 -5.42 21.46
CA ILE A 513 -57.14 -6.35 22.60
C ILE A 513 -57.18 -5.55 23.89
N CYS A 514 -58.22 -5.78 24.70
CA CYS A 514 -58.38 -5.10 26.00
C CYS A 514 -58.33 -3.55 25.92
N GLY A 515 -58.78 -2.96 24.81
CA GLY A 515 -58.87 -1.51 24.63
C GLY A 515 -57.57 -0.84 24.16
N GLN A 516 -56.58 -1.64 23.77
CA GLN A 516 -55.32 -1.19 23.20
C GLN A 516 -55.06 -1.89 21.86
N CYS A 517 -54.44 -1.19 20.93
CA CYS A 517 -54.06 -1.77 19.66
C CYS A 517 -52.80 -2.64 19.80
N VAL A 518 -52.92 -3.88 19.36
CA VAL A 518 -51.81 -4.80 19.17
C VAL A 518 -51.55 -4.90 17.67
N CYS A 519 -50.46 -4.31 17.21
CA CYS A 519 -50.17 -4.22 15.78
C CYS A 519 -49.83 -5.58 15.18
N HIS A 520 -50.33 -5.84 13.98
CA HIS A 520 -50.06 -7.07 13.25
C HIS A 520 -48.58 -7.20 12.94
N THR A 521 -48.06 -8.41 13.10
CA THR A 521 -46.74 -8.76 12.60
C THR A 521 -46.83 -8.96 11.10
N SER A 522 -45.97 -8.30 10.34
CA SER A 522 -45.93 -8.47 8.89
C SER A 522 -45.10 -9.69 8.50
N ASP A 523 -45.55 -10.44 7.50
CA ASP A 523 -44.78 -11.52 6.86
C ASP A 523 -43.56 -11.02 6.08
N VAL A 524 -43.48 -9.69 5.86
CA VAL A 524 -42.34 -9.06 5.21
C VAL A 524 -41.18 -8.96 6.22
N PRO A 525 -40.00 -9.53 5.94
CA PRO A 525 -38.86 -9.48 6.82
C PRO A 525 -38.54 -8.04 7.26
N ASN A 526 -38.34 -7.85 8.57
CA ASN A 526 -37.98 -6.58 9.21
C ASN A 526 -39.02 -5.45 9.13
N LYS A 527 -40.23 -5.67 8.60
CA LYS A 527 -41.31 -4.68 8.68
C LYS A 527 -41.97 -4.74 10.06
N GLN A 528 -41.93 -3.63 10.79
CA GLN A 528 -42.57 -3.45 12.08
C GLN A 528 -43.63 -2.37 11.97
N ILE A 529 -44.83 -2.67 12.46
CA ILE A 529 -45.94 -1.74 12.57
C ILE A 529 -46.08 -1.41 14.05
N TYR A 530 -46.20 -0.13 14.37
CA TYR A 530 -46.21 0.36 15.75
C TYR A 530 -46.98 1.68 15.84
N GLY A 531 -47.10 2.20 17.07
CA GLY A 531 -47.92 3.38 17.35
C GLY A 531 -49.16 3.03 18.15
N ARG A 532 -49.78 4.03 18.77
CA ARG A 532 -50.94 3.84 19.66
C ARG A 532 -52.13 3.23 18.93
N TYR A 533 -52.23 3.51 17.63
CA TYR A 533 -53.27 3.04 16.75
C TYR A 533 -52.68 2.28 15.55
N CYS A 534 -51.47 1.73 15.68
CA CYS A 534 -50.74 1.02 14.60
C CYS A 534 -50.58 1.82 13.30
N GLU A 535 -50.42 3.14 13.43
CA GLU A 535 -50.37 4.09 12.33
C GLU A 535 -48.97 4.29 11.72
N CYS A 536 -47.93 3.77 12.37
CA CYS A 536 -46.55 3.95 11.96
C CYS A 536 -45.92 2.63 11.51
N ASP A 537 -44.98 2.71 10.57
CA ASP A 537 -44.11 1.61 10.22
C ASP A 537 -42.66 2.09 10.00
N ASN A 538 -41.76 1.12 9.85
CA ASN A 538 -40.32 1.33 9.67
C ASN A 538 -39.84 1.08 8.21
N VAL A 539 -40.75 1.04 7.23
CA VAL A 539 -40.40 0.77 5.81
C VAL A 539 -40.84 1.88 4.85
N ASN A 540 -41.82 2.70 5.24
CA ASN A 540 -42.36 3.79 4.43
C ASN A 540 -41.63 5.11 4.70
N CYS A 541 -40.34 5.15 4.41
CA CYS A 541 -39.55 6.38 4.36
C CYS A 541 -38.86 6.54 2.99
N GLU A 542 -38.25 7.72 2.74
CA GLU A 542 -37.46 7.97 1.54
C GLU A 542 -36.34 6.93 1.36
N ARG A 543 -36.03 6.61 0.11
CA ARG A 543 -35.03 5.59 -0.25
C ARG A 543 -33.80 6.25 -0.87
N TYR A 544 -32.63 5.74 -0.50
CA TYR A 544 -31.34 6.09 -1.10
C TYR A 544 -30.61 4.80 -1.49
N ASN A 545 -30.05 4.74 -2.70
CA ASN A 545 -29.44 3.53 -3.28
C ASN A 545 -30.35 2.27 -3.20
N GLY A 546 -31.66 2.45 -3.39
CA GLY A 546 -32.65 1.36 -3.35
C GLY A 546 -33.06 0.90 -1.95
N GLN A 547 -32.40 1.39 -0.89
CA GLN A 547 -32.66 1.04 0.51
C GLN A 547 -33.38 2.16 1.26
N VAL A 548 -34.29 1.81 2.16
CA VAL A 548 -35.01 2.77 3.02
C VAL A 548 -34.01 3.47 3.95
N CYS A 549 -34.01 4.81 3.96
CA CYS A 549 -33.06 5.64 4.71
C CYS A 549 -31.58 5.32 4.46
N GLY A 550 -31.24 4.84 3.26
CA GLY A 550 -29.87 4.44 2.92
C GLY A 550 -29.41 3.13 3.60
N GLY A 551 -30.34 2.38 4.20
CA GLY A 551 -30.08 1.13 4.89
C GLY A 551 -29.70 1.30 6.37
N PRO A 552 -29.64 0.19 7.13
CA PRO A 552 -29.49 0.21 8.58
C PRO A 552 -28.15 0.75 9.08
N LYS A 553 -27.16 0.91 8.19
CA LYS A 553 -25.85 1.52 8.49
C LYS A 553 -25.84 3.05 8.41
N ARG A 554 -26.86 3.65 7.78
CA ARG A 554 -26.95 5.10 7.54
C ARG A 554 -28.08 5.73 8.33
N GLY A 555 -29.22 5.06 8.42
CA GLY A 555 -30.37 5.57 9.14
C GLY A 555 -31.45 4.53 9.33
N LEU A 556 -32.36 4.85 10.24
CA LEU A 556 -33.54 4.04 10.51
C LEU A 556 -34.79 4.86 10.21
N CYS A 557 -35.79 4.21 9.61
CA CYS A 557 -37.06 4.83 9.32
C CYS A 557 -37.94 4.82 10.57
N PHE A 558 -38.49 5.99 10.90
CA PHE A 558 -39.47 6.16 11.96
C PHE A 558 -40.66 6.94 11.44
N CYS A 559 -41.75 6.25 11.15
CA CYS A 559 -43.05 6.85 10.82
C CYS A 559 -42.97 7.95 9.74
N GLY A 560 -42.39 7.61 8.58
CA GLY A 560 -42.24 8.53 7.45
C GLY A 560 -40.98 9.40 7.47
N THR A 561 -40.24 9.46 8.57
CA THR A 561 -39.01 10.27 8.69
C THR A 561 -37.78 9.40 8.90
N CYS A 562 -36.68 9.67 8.19
CA CYS A 562 -35.41 9.00 8.42
C CYS A 562 -34.66 9.65 9.57
N ARG A 563 -34.33 8.86 10.60
CA ARG A 563 -33.39 9.26 11.65
C ARG A 563 -32.02 8.70 11.31
N CYS A 564 -31.12 9.58 10.90
CA CYS A 564 -29.78 9.20 10.50
C CYS A 564 -28.92 8.81 11.69
N GLN A 565 -28.02 7.86 11.47
CA GLN A 565 -26.99 7.49 12.43
C GLN A 565 -25.91 8.57 12.48
N GLU A 566 -25.11 8.54 13.55
CA GLU A 566 -24.02 9.46 13.74
C GLU A 566 -23.06 9.41 12.54
N GLY A 567 -22.73 10.58 11.98
CA GLY A 567 -21.94 10.70 10.76
C GLY A 567 -22.75 10.79 9.46
N TYR A 568 -24.08 10.69 9.48
CA TYR A 568 -24.94 10.86 8.30
C TYR A 568 -26.02 11.93 8.49
N GLU A 569 -26.38 12.62 7.41
CA GLU A 569 -27.45 13.63 7.37
C GLU A 569 -28.25 13.59 6.05
N GLY A 570 -29.33 14.37 5.99
CA GLY A 570 -30.24 14.46 4.84
C GLY A 570 -31.55 13.70 5.03
N SER A 571 -32.52 13.96 4.14
CA SER A 571 -33.89 13.42 4.23
C SER A 571 -33.98 11.89 4.16
N ALA A 572 -33.01 11.24 3.51
CA ALA A 572 -32.87 9.80 3.36
C ALA A 572 -31.51 9.28 3.86
N CYS A 573 -30.80 10.06 4.71
CA CYS A 573 -29.45 9.77 5.20
C CYS A 573 -28.41 9.53 4.09
N GLN A 574 -28.59 10.25 3.00
CA GLN A 574 -27.76 10.17 1.80
C GLN A 574 -26.38 10.82 1.98
N CYS A 575 -26.27 11.81 2.86
CA CYS A 575 -25.10 12.66 2.99
C CYS A 575 -24.22 12.20 4.16
N GLU A 576 -22.93 12.03 3.93
CA GLU A 576 -21.97 11.72 4.99
C GLU A 576 -21.34 13.03 5.50
N ILE A 577 -21.30 13.19 6.83
CA ILE A 577 -20.81 14.39 7.52
C ILE A 577 -19.27 14.44 7.49
N SER A 578 -18.61 13.29 7.35
CA SER A 578 -17.15 13.20 7.25
C SER A 578 -16.63 14.03 6.08
N THR A 579 -15.42 14.58 6.26
CA THR A 579 -14.68 15.28 5.22
C THR A 579 -13.46 14.50 4.75
N GLU A 580 -13.25 13.27 5.25
CA GLU A 580 -12.06 12.45 4.95
C GLU A 580 -11.88 12.17 3.46
N GLY A 581 -12.97 11.87 2.75
CA GLY A 581 -12.99 11.66 1.30
C GLY A 581 -12.74 12.93 0.49
N CYS A 582 -12.80 14.11 1.12
CA CYS A 582 -12.45 15.39 0.52
C CYS A 582 -11.00 15.82 0.80
N LEU A 583 -10.25 15.10 1.65
CA LEU A 583 -8.87 15.45 2.00
C LEU A 583 -7.88 14.90 0.97
N ASN A 584 -6.95 15.74 0.53
CA ASN A 584 -5.80 15.27 -0.27
C ASN A 584 -4.71 14.64 0.62
N GLN A 585 -3.61 14.14 0.02
CA GLN A 585 -2.47 13.55 0.76
C GLN A 585 -1.85 14.51 1.81
N ARG A 586 -2.04 15.81 1.65
CA ARG A 586 -1.54 16.87 2.55
C ARG A 586 -2.60 17.36 3.54
N LYS A 587 -3.74 16.66 3.63
CA LYS A 587 -4.88 16.97 4.50
C LYS A 587 -5.52 18.33 4.23
N VAL A 588 -5.51 18.79 2.97
CA VAL A 588 -6.22 19.98 2.51
C VAL A 588 -7.54 19.56 1.86
N VAL A 589 -8.65 20.16 2.32
CA VAL A 589 -9.99 19.91 1.78
C VAL A 589 -10.07 20.41 0.33
N CYS A 590 -10.39 19.51 -0.59
CA CYS A 590 -10.61 19.79 -2.01
C CYS A 590 -9.48 20.62 -2.65
N SER A 591 -8.24 20.37 -2.22
CA SER A 591 -7.03 21.08 -2.65
C SER A 591 -7.11 22.62 -2.51
N GLY A 592 -7.98 23.12 -1.62
CA GLY A 592 -8.25 24.55 -1.42
C GLY A 592 -9.02 25.24 -2.56
N ARG A 593 -9.64 24.46 -3.46
CA ARG A 593 -10.29 24.93 -4.70
C ARG A 593 -11.74 24.49 -4.83
N GLY A 594 -12.33 23.97 -3.75
CA GLY A 594 -13.70 23.49 -3.75
C GLY A 594 -14.27 23.43 -2.33
N LEU A 595 -15.57 23.15 -2.27
CA LEU A 595 -16.31 22.95 -1.03
C LEU A 595 -16.60 21.47 -0.87
N CYS A 596 -16.38 20.91 0.32
CA CYS A 596 -16.77 19.54 0.62
C CYS A 596 -18.25 19.50 0.98
N ARG A 597 -19.04 18.68 0.28
CA ARG A 597 -20.44 18.38 0.63
C ARG A 597 -20.67 16.88 0.49
N CYS A 598 -21.26 16.27 1.51
CA CYS A 598 -21.52 14.83 1.54
C CYS A 598 -20.26 13.98 1.27
N ASN A 599 -19.14 14.37 1.89
CA ASN A 599 -17.84 13.73 1.71
C ASN A 599 -17.32 13.70 0.25
N GLN A 600 -17.83 14.61 -0.61
CA GLN A 600 -17.40 14.78 -1.99
C GLN A 600 -17.07 16.24 -2.27
N CYS A 601 -16.03 16.47 -3.08
CA CYS A 601 -15.62 17.82 -3.46
C CYS A 601 -16.48 18.39 -4.59
N GLN A 602 -17.16 19.50 -4.30
CA GLN A 602 -17.70 20.40 -5.31
C GLN A 602 -16.60 21.38 -5.70
N CYS A 603 -15.91 21.05 -6.78
CA CYS A 603 -14.83 21.86 -7.31
C CYS A 603 -15.35 23.15 -7.92
N GLY A 604 -14.66 24.27 -7.69
CA GLY A 604 -14.90 25.48 -8.45
C GLY A 604 -14.47 25.26 -9.90
N ASP A 605 -15.31 25.65 -10.86
CA ASP A 605 -14.93 25.69 -12.26
C ASP A 605 -13.63 26.48 -12.41
N PRO A 606 -12.62 25.98 -13.15
CA PRO A 606 -12.62 24.85 -14.10
C PRO A 606 -12.05 23.50 -13.58
N TYR A 607 -11.85 23.33 -12.26
CA TYR A 607 -11.21 22.13 -11.69
C TYR A 607 -12.14 20.91 -11.64
N GLN A 608 -11.58 19.71 -11.81
CA GLN A 608 -12.36 18.46 -11.88
C GLN A 608 -12.31 17.64 -10.58
N PRO A 609 -13.39 16.90 -10.25
CA PRO A 609 -13.40 15.92 -9.15
C PRO A 609 -12.41 14.76 -9.43
N PRO A 610 -11.96 14.02 -8.39
CA PRO A 610 -12.54 13.91 -7.05
C PRO A 610 -12.00 14.90 -6.01
N LEU A 611 -10.80 15.48 -6.20
CA LEU A 611 -10.12 16.32 -5.18
C LEU A 611 -9.75 17.72 -5.68
N CYS A 612 -10.24 18.14 -6.86
CA CYS A 612 -9.97 19.45 -7.46
C CYS A 612 -8.48 19.75 -7.72
N LEU A 613 -7.71 18.70 -8.02
CA LEU A 613 -6.27 18.79 -8.29
C LEU A 613 -5.99 19.32 -9.69
N GLU A 614 -6.65 18.74 -10.69
CA GLU A 614 -6.34 18.98 -12.09
C GLU A 614 -7.41 19.82 -12.79
N CYS A 615 -6.94 20.66 -13.69
CA CYS A 615 -7.75 21.42 -14.62
C CYS A 615 -7.25 21.20 -16.05
N PRO A 616 -7.83 20.24 -16.79
CA PRO A 616 -7.42 19.93 -18.16
C PRO A 616 -7.65 21.10 -19.14
N THR A 617 -8.69 21.90 -18.90
CA THR A 617 -9.10 23.03 -19.76
C THR A 617 -8.41 24.34 -19.42
N CYS A 618 -7.63 24.40 -18.34
CA CYS A 618 -6.91 25.61 -17.96
C CYS A 618 -5.81 25.91 -18.98
N ARG A 619 -5.68 27.20 -19.34
CA ARG A 619 -4.52 27.66 -20.12
C ARG A 619 -3.24 27.32 -19.37
N SER A 620 -2.20 26.99 -20.13
CA SER A 620 -0.90 26.66 -19.55
C SER A 620 -0.40 27.83 -18.68
N PRO A 621 0.06 27.58 -17.44
CA PRO A 621 0.57 28.61 -16.55
C PRO A 621 1.95 29.16 -16.99
N CYS A 622 2.41 28.90 -18.21
CA CYS A 622 3.69 29.41 -18.76
C CYS A 622 3.74 30.94 -18.95
N ASN A 623 2.80 31.70 -18.38
CA ASN A 623 2.82 33.16 -18.41
C ASN A 623 3.67 33.78 -17.27
N TYR A 624 4.43 32.96 -16.53
CA TYR A 624 5.29 33.40 -15.42
C TYR A 624 6.75 33.66 -15.85
N SER A 625 7.04 33.85 -17.15
CA SER A 625 8.40 34.10 -17.67
C SER A 625 9.10 35.29 -17.00
N SER A 626 8.36 36.38 -16.75
CA SER A 626 8.91 37.57 -16.07
C SER A 626 9.29 37.30 -14.61
N CYS A 627 8.55 36.41 -13.92
CA CYS A 627 8.88 35.98 -12.56
C CYS A 627 10.03 34.98 -12.55
N ALA A 628 10.09 34.07 -13.52
CA ALA A 628 11.20 33.14 -13.69
C ALA A 628 12.53 33.88 -13.92
N GLU A 629 12.52 34.91 -14.79
CA GLU A 629 13.69 35.75 -15.06
C GLU A 629 14.17 36.49 -13.80
N CYS A 630 13.20 37.04 -13.07
CA CYS A 630 13.46 37.83 -11.88
C CYS A 630 13.97 36.98 -10.71
N LEU A 631 13.34 35.84 -10.42
CA LEU A 631 13.68 34.99 -9.26
C LEU A 631 15.05 34.33 -9.39
N ARG A 632 15.49 33.99 -10.63
CA ARG A 632 16.75 33.25 -10.84
C ARG A 632 17.90 34.12 -11.33
N PHE A 633 17.64 35.11 -12.18
CA PHE A 633 18.69 35.89 -12.84
C PHE A 633 18.76 37.35 -12.35
N ASP A 634 17.90 37.77 -11.41
CA ASP A 634 17.78 39.15 -10.90
C ASP A 634 17.62 40.20 -12.04
N LYS A 635 16.96 39.80 -13.13
CA LYS A 635 16.83 40.57 -14.38
C LYS A 635 15.37 40.73 -14.80
N GLY A 636 15.16 41.43 -15.91
CA GLY A 636 13.86 41.63 -16.51
C GLY A 636 13.03 42.75 -15.88
N PRO A 637 11.75 42.88 -16.28
CA PRO A 637 10.89 44.00 -15.89
C PRO A 637 10.53 44.00 -14.39
N LEU A 638 10.64 42.85 -13.72
CA LEU A 638 10.27 42.67 -12.31
C LEU A 638 11.46 42.69 -11.34
N GLY A 639 12.71 42.86 -11.81
CA GLY A 639 13.92 42.72 -10.99
C GLY A 639 13.95 43.55 -9.69
N LYS A 640 13.29 44.71 -9.64
CA LYS A 640 13.22 45.56 -8.42
C LYS A 640 12.04 45.24 -7.49
N ASN A 641 11.00 44.56 -7.98
CA ASN A 641 9.74 44.32 -7.26
C ASN A 641 9.36 42.82 -7.25
N CYS A 642 10.37 41.95 -7.32
CA CYS A 642 10.21 40.51 -7.53
C CYS A 642 9.31 39.84 -6.49
N SER A 643 9.62 40.09 -5.22
CA SER A 643 8.98 39.43 -4.08
C SER A 643 7.50 39.81 -3.92
N ALA A 644 7.12 41.04 -4.30
CA ALA A 644 5.73 41.47 -4.25
C ALA A 644 4.93 40.99 -5.48
N ALA A 645 5.54 41.01 -6.68
CA ALA A 645 4.87 40.62 -7.92
C ALA A 645 4.77 39.10 -8.12
N CYS A 646 5.68 38.33 -7.52
CA CYS A 646 5.80 36.88 -7.67
C CYS A 646 5.58 36.14 -6.33
N GLY A 647 4.88 36.74 -5.37
CA GLY A 647 4.69 36.16 -4.03
C GLY A 647 3.88 34.86 -3.98
N ASN A 648 3.24 34.49 -5.08
CA ASN A 648 2.55 33.21 -5.28
C ASN A 648 3.46 32.10 -5.83
N LEU A 649 4.73 32.40 -6.10
CA LEU A 649 5.75 31.48 -6.60
C LEU A 649 6.84 31.23 -5.55
N GLN A 650 7.18 29.96 -5.35
CA GLN A 650 8.32 29.57 -4.51
C GLN A 650 9.44 28.99 -5.38
N LEU A 651 10.62 29.61 -5.36
CA LEU A 651 11.78 29.14 -6.12
C LEU A 651 12.37 27.87 -5.46
N LEU A 652 12.63 26.84 -6.26
CA LEU A 652 13.32 25.62 -5.87
C LEU A 652 14.70 25.55 -6.53
N ASP A 653 15.75 25.27 -5.75
CA ASP A 653 17.11 25.11 -6.26
C ASP A 653 17.30 23.80 -7.05
N VAL A 654 16.49 22.79 -6.75
CA VAL A 654 16.54 21.46 -7.39
C VAL A 654 15.15 21.12 -7.91
N PRO A 655 15.01 20.57 -9.14
CA PRO A 655 13.71 20.22 -9.67
C PRO A 655 13.06 19.11 -8.83
N ALA A 656 11.76 19.23 -8.56
CA ALA A 656 11.03 18.18 -7.87
C ALA A 656 10.97 16.92 -8.75
N ARG A 657 11.15 15.75 -8.14
CA ARG A 657 11.50 14.49 -8.83
C ARG A 657 10.40 13.87 -9.70
N SER A 658 9.17 14.40 -9.69
CA SER A 658 8.04 13.88 -10.48
C SER A 658 6.89 14.88 -10.59
N GLY A 659 6.23 14.92 -11.76
CA GLY A 659 5.16 15.88 -12.05
C GLY A 659 5.72 17.27 -12.38
N GLY A 660 4.83 18.21 -12.73
CA GLY A 660 5.19 19.58 -13.11
C GLY A 660 5.09 19.84 -14.62
N ARG A 661 4.80 21.08 -14.98
CA ARG A 661 4.71 21.52 -16.39
C ARG A 661 5.95 22.31 -16.77
N THR A 662 6.68 21.81 -17.75
CA THR A 662 7.84 22.50 -18.31
C THR A 662 7.39 23.55 -19.33
N CYS A 663 7.92 24.75 -19.18
CA CYS A 663 7.68 25.91 -20.01
C CYS A 663 9.01 26.39 -20.60
N LYS A 664 9.00 26.76 -21.88
CA LYS A 664 10.15 27.35 -22.56
C LYS A 664 9.73 28.66 -23.21
N GLU A 665 10.21 29.77 -22.66
CA GLU A 665 9.82 31.12 -23.05
C GLU A 665 11.05 32.00 -23.27
N ARG A 666 10.87 33.15 -23.90
CA ARG A 666 11.96 34.12 -24.10
C ARG A 666 12.06 35.10 -22.94
N ASP A 667 13.29 35.40 -22.52
CA ASP A 667 13.61 36.44 -21.54
C ASP A 667 13.58 37.84 -22.15
N SER A 668 13.76 38.87 -21.31
CA SER A 668 13.80 40.27 -21.76
C SER A 668 14.93 40.60 -22.74
N GLU A 669 15.98 39.76 -22.80
CA GLU A 669 17.14 39.87 -23.69
C GLU A 669 16.96 39.05 -25.00
N GLY A 670 15.84 38.33 -25.14
CA GLY A 670 15.51 37.50 -26.31
C GLY A 670 16.12 36.09 -26.30
N CYS A 671 16.73 35.67 -25.19
CA CYS A 671 17.24 34.30 -24.99
C CYS A 671 16.13 33.36 -24.52
N TRP A 672 16.21 32.08 -24.87
CA TRP A 672 15.26 31.10 -24.36
C TRP A 672 15.65 30.65 -22.95
N MET A 673 14.70 30.73 -22.03
CA MET A 673 14.77 30.16 -20.69
C MET A 673 13.82 28.96 -20.59
N THR A 674 14.25 27.93 -19.88
CA THR A 674 13.42 26.77 -19.55
C THR A 674 13.17 26.77 -18.05
N TYR A 675 11.91 26.58 -17.65
CA TYR A 675 11.53 26.48 -16.25
C TYR A 675 10.38 25.50 -16.09
N THR A 676 10.28 24.88 -14.92
CA THR A 676 9.22 23.91 -14.60
C THR A 676 8.40 24.39 -13.41
N LEU A 677 7.08 24.29 -13.55
CA LEU A 677 6.09 24.72 -12.55
C LEU A 677 5.38 23.52 -11.92
N TRP A 678 5.33 23.48 -10.59
CA TRP A 678 4.53 22.54 -9.81
C TRP A 678 3.39 23.27 -9.10
N GLN A 679 2.15 22.92 -9.43
CA GLN A 679 1.01 23.57 -8.82
C GLN A 679 0.82 23.07 -7.38
N GLN A 680 0.68 24.01 -6.44
CA GLN A 680 0.49 23.78 -5.01
C GLN A 680 -0.99 23.87 -4.63
N ASP A 681 -1.32 23.51 -3.38
CA ASP A 681 -2.68 23.62 -2.86
C ASP A 681 -3.10 25.10 -2.72
N GLY A 682 -4.38 25.38 -3.05
CA GLY A 682 -4.94 26.73 -3.10
C GLY A 682 -4.93 27.34 -4.50
N TRP A 683 -5.41 28.58 -4.61
CA TRP A 683 -5.56 29.28 -5.89
C TRP A 683 -4.23 29.88 -6.35
N ASP A 684 -3.84 29.58 -7.59
CA ASP A 684 -2.69 30.18 -8.31
C ASP A 684 -1.35 30.19 -7.54
N ARG A 685 -1.08 29.16 -6.73
CA ARG A 685 0.20 28.96 -6.04
C ARG A 685 1.04 27.90 -6.76
N TYR A 686 2.31 28.19 -6.99
CA TYR A 686 3.21 27.31 -7.74
C TYR A 686 4.60 27.28 -7.11
N ASP A 687 5.26 26.14 -7.16
CA ASP A 687 6.70 26.07 -7.02
C ASP A 687 7.33 26.15 -8.41
N ILE A 688 8.45 26.85 -8.54
CA ILE A 688 9.15 27.07 -9.80
C ILE A 688 10.62 26.65 -9.70
N HIS A 689 11.11 25.92 -10.69
CA HIS A 689 12.53 25.68 -10.89
C HIS A 689 12.93 26.24 -12.25
N VAL A 690 14.01 27.01 -12.32
CA VAL A 690 14.49 27.67 -13.53
C VAL A 690 15.88 27.14 -13.85
N ASP A 691 16.08 26.61 -15.06
CA ASP A 691 17.37 26.11 -15.49
C ASP A 691 18.42 27.24 -15.54
N GLU A 692 19.64 26.95 -15.12
CA GLU A 692 20.72 27.94 -15.08
C GLU A 692 21.20 28.37 -16.48
N SER A 693 21.11 27.47 -17.45
CA SER A 693 21.58 27.71 -18.82
C SER A 693 20.50 28.37 -19.67
N ARG A 694 20.82 29.56 -20.22
CA ARG A 694 19.99 30.25 -21.22
C ARG A 694 20.49 29.96 -22.64
N GLU A 695 19.58 29.67 -23.55
CA GLU A 695 19.90 29.47 -24.97
C GLU A 695 19.78 30.80 -25.72
N CYS A 696 20.89 31.52 -25.86
CA CYS A 696 20.99 32.74 -26.66
C CYS A 696 21.53 32.41 -28.06
N VAL A 697 20.88 32.92 -29.11
CA VAL A 697 21.43 32.80 -30.47
C VAL A 697 22.71 33.63 -30.55
N LYS A 698 23.87 32.97 -30.67
CA LYS A 698 25.13 33.65 -30.94
C LYS A 698 25.04 34.24 -32.34
N GLY A 699 25.16 35.57 -32.45
CA GLY A 699 25.20 36.25 -33.75
C GLY A 699 26.29 35.68 -34.67
N PRO A 700 26.19 35.86 -36.00
CA PRO A 700 27.19 35.36 -36.94
C PRO A 700 28.57 35.90 -36.57
N ASN A 701 29.59 35.02 -36.56
CA ASN A 701 30.94 35.41 -36.23
C ASN A 701 31.54 36.25 -37.37
N ILE A 702 31.30 37.56 -37.32
CA ILE A 702 31.74 38.53 -38.35
C ILE A 702 33.25 38.42 -38.59
N ALA A 703 34.05 38.18 -37.54
CA ALA A 703 35.49 38.02 -37.67
C ALA A 703 35.88 36.77 -38.48
N ALA A 704 35.16 35.65 -38.32
CA ALA A 704 35.41 34.44 -39.11
C ALA A 704 34.99 34.60 -40.58
N ILE A 705 33.87 35.28 -40.84
CA ILE A 705 33.38 35.54 -42.20
C ILE A 705 34.32 36.50 -42.94
N VAL A 706 34.69 37.62 -42.31
CA VAL A 706 35.62 38.61 -42.88
C VAL A 706 37.02 38.02 -43.03
N GLY A 707 37.51 37.29 -42.01
CA GLY A 707 38.81 36.62 -42.08
C GLY A 707 38.87 35.57 -43.18
N GLY A 708 37.83 34.75 -43.32
CA GLY A 708 37.74 33.72 -44.36
C GLY A 708 37.67 34.29 -45.77
N THR A 709 36.90 35.37 -45.97
CA THR A 709 36.81 36.03 -47.29
C THR A 709 38.12 36.72 -47.68
N VAL A 710 38.77 37.44 -46.77
CA VAL A 710 40.07 38.08 -47.03
C VAL A 710 41.14 37.02 -47.32
N ALA A 711 41.22 35.95 -46.53
CA ALA A 711 42.16 34.87 -46.76
C ALA A 711 41.94 34.19 -48.12
N GLY A 712 40.68 33.96 -48.51
CA GLY A 712 40.34 33.39 -49.81
C GLY A 712 40.80 34.24 -50.99
N ILE A 713 40.61 35.56 -50.93
CA ILE A 713 41.05 36.50 -51.98
C ILE A 713 42.58 36.47 -52.12
N VAL A 714 43.31 36.49 -50.99
CA VAL A 714 44.77 36.44 -50.98
C VAL A 714 45.28 35.11 -51.57
N LEU A 715 44.66 34.00 -51.18
CA LEU A 715 45.03 32.67 -51.68
C LEU A 715 44.85 32.55 -53.19
N ILE A 716 43.73 33.04 -53.72
CA ILE A 716 43.47 33.06 -55.17
C ILE A 716 44.53 33.93 -55.89
N GLY A 717 44.87 35.10 -55.34
CA GLY A 717 45.91 35.96 -55.89
C GLY A 717 47.29 35.28 -55.94
N VAL A 718 47.69 34.60 -54.86
CA VAL A 718 48.94 33.82 -54.81
C VAL A 718 48.91 32.68 -55.82
N LEU A 719 47.79 31.97 -55.94
CA LEU A 719 47.64 30.86 -56.88
C LEU A 719 47.78 31.32 -58.34
N LEU A 720 47.19 32.46 -58.69
CA LEU A 720 47.35 33.07 -60.01
C LEU A 720 48.79 33.50 -60.28
N LEU A 721 49.49 34.05 -59.28
CA LEU A 721 50.93 34.39 -59.41
C LEU A 721 51.80 33.15 -59.59
N VAL A 722 51.51 32.05 -58.88
CA VAL A 722 52.21 30.77 -59.03
C VAL A 722 51.96 30.18 -60.41
N ILE A 723 50.71 30.20 -60.90
CA ILE A 723 50.37 29.74 -62.25
C ILE A 723 51.09 30.59 -63.29
N TRP A 724 51.07 31.92 -63.16
CA TRP A 724 51.78 32.82 -64.06
C TRP A 724 53.30 32.57 -64.05
N LYS A 725 53.91 32.39 -62.87
CA LYS A 725 55.33 32.06 -62.72
C LYS A 725 55.67 30.70 -63.34
N ALA A 726 54.79 29.71 -63.19
CA ALA A 726 54.96 28.39 -63.80
C ALA A 726 54.83 28.43 -65.33
N LEU A 727 53.85 29.16 -65.86
CA LEU A 727 53.65 29.33 -67.30
C LEU A 727 54.79 30.11 -67.95
N THR A 728 55.26 31.19 -67.32
CA THR A 728 56.43 31.94 -67.80
C THR A 728 57.69 31.09 -67.76
N HIS A 729 57.94 30.37 -66.66
CA HIS A 729 59.09 29.45 -66.58
C HIS A 729 59.04 28.31 -67.62
N LEU A 730 57.85 27.77 -67.90
CA LEU A 730 57.65 26.77 -68.97
C LEU A 730 57.88 27.36 -70.36
N SER A 731 57.44 28.61 -70.59
CA SER A 731 57.69 29.34 -71.84
C SER A 731 59.18 29.61 -72.01
N ASP A 732 59.85 30.12 -70.98
CA ASP A 732 61.29 30.39 -70.97
C ASP A 732 62.09 29.10 -71.17
N LEU A 733 61.69 27.97 -70.57
CA LEU A 733 62.31 26.67 -70.82
C LEU A 733 62.11 26.19 -72.27
N ARG A 734 60.94 26.45 -72.87
CA ARG A 734 60.69 26.13 -74.28
C ARG A 734 61.53 27.01 -75.20
N GLU A 735 61.61 28.31 -74.92
CA GLU A 735 62.44 29.24 -75.68
C GLU A 735 63.93 28.93 -75.51
N TYR A 736 64.39 28.60 -74.30
CA TYR A 736 65.77 28.17 -74.05
C TYR A 736 66.11 26.89 -74.82
N LYS A 737 65.23 25.88 -74.81
CA LYS A 737 65.40 24.67 -75.63
C LYS A 737 65.37 24.96 -77.14
N ARG A 738 64.57 25.94 -77.57
CA ARG A 738 64.54 26.40 -78.98
C ARG A 738 65.83 27.11 -79.34
N PHE A 739 66.33 27.99 -78.47
CA PHE A 739 67.60 28.69 -78.61
C PHE A 739 68.80 27.72 -78.63
N GLU A 740 68.83 26.70 -77.76
CA GLU A 740 69.86 25.64 -77.83
C GLU A 740 69.81 24.86 -79.14
N LYS A 741 68.60 24.53 -79.64
CA LYS A 741 68.43 23.87 -80.95
C LYS A 741 68.87 24.76 -82.11
N GLU A 742 68.62 26.07 -82.04
CA GLU A 742 69.06 27.05 -83.04
C GLU A 742 70.57 27.31 -82.95
N LYS A 743 71.16 27.28 -81.75
CA LYS A 743 72.61 27.32 -81.51
C LYS A 743 73.32 26.07 -82.08
N LEU A 744 72.73 24.89 -81.91
CA LEU A 744 73.24 23.64 -82.49
C LEU A 744 73.08 23.57 -84.02
N LYS A 745 72.10 24.29 -84.59
CA LYS A 745 71.88 24.42 -86.04
C LYS A 745 72.67 25.56 -86.69
N SER A 746 73.29 26.45 -85.93
CA SER A 746 74.10 27.56 -86.43
C SER A 746 75.60 27.29 -86.25
N GLN A 747 76.07 26.18 -86.82
CA GLN A 747 77.43 26.13 -87.35
C GLN A 747 77.42 26.77 -88.74
N TRP A 748 77.98 27.97 -88.84
CA TRP A 748 78.21 28.65 -90.11
C TRP A 748 79.39 28.00 -90.84
N ASN A 749 79.14 27.47 -92.04
CA ASN A 749 80.17 27.21 -93.04
C ASN A 749 80.63 28.55 -93.62
N ASN A 750 81.93 28.84 -93.49
CA ASN A 750 82.60 29.91 -94.21
C ASN A 750 82.91 29.42 -95.63
N ASP A 751 82.21 29.92 -96.65
CA ASP A 751 82.83 30.07 -97.97
C ASP A 751 82.17 31.18 -98.79
N ASN A 752 83.01 32.14 -99.19
CA ASN A 752 82.67 33.38 -99.86
C ASN A 752 82.61 33.17 -101.40
N PRO A 753 81.47 33.43 -102.08
CA PRO A 753 81.28 33.12 -103.50
C PRO A 753 82.11 33.92 -104.54
N LEU A 754 83.04 34.78 -104.13
CA LEU A 754 83.79 35.68 -105.05
C LEU A 754 85.29 35.35 -105.24
N PHE A 755 85.80 34.24 -104.70
CA PHE A 755 87.22 33.88 -104.83
C PHE A 755 87.44 32.72 -105.82
N LYS A 756 88.16 32.96 -106.92
CA LYS A 756 88.65 31.94 -107.87
C LYS A 756 90.19 31.89 -107.84
N SER A 757 90.78 30.77 -107.46
CA SER A 757 92.22 30.50 -107.55
C SER A 757 92.61 29.97 -108.94
N ALA A 758 93.73 30.46 -109.48
CA ALA A 758 94.20 30.15 -110.83
C ALA A 758 95.17 28.95 -110.84
N THR A 759 94.69 27.73 -111.16
CA THR A 759 95.56 26.68 -111.73
C THR A 759 94.73 25.62 -112.47
N THR A 760 95.07 25.38 -113.73
CA THR A 760 94.49 24.38 -114.62
C THR A 760 95.23 23.04 -114.50
N THR A 761 94.48 21.94 -114.41
CA THR A 761 95.03 20.58 -114.56
C THR A 761 94.29 19.89 -115.69
N VAL A 762 95.02 19.37 -116.67
CA VAL A 762 94.51 18.58 -117.79
C VAL A 762 94.88 17.13 -117.56
N MET A 763 93.93 16.20 -117.66
CA MET A 763 94.22 14.79 -117.87
C MET A 763 93.30 14.14 -118.90
N ASN A 764 93.90 13.18 -119.58
CA ASN A 764 93.74 12.77 -120.97
C ASN A 764 92.67 11.68 -121.16
N PRO A 765 91.84 11.76 -122.23
CA PRO A 765 90.76 10.84 -122.55
C PRO A 765 91.26 9.48 -123.07
N LYS A 766 91.29 8.44 -122.23
CA LYS A 766 91.34 7.04 -122.73
C LYS A 766 90.81 5.93 -121.82
N PHE A 767 90.20 6.25 -120.69
CA PHE A 767 89.58 5.24 -119.82
C PHE A 767 88.17 5.69 -119.45
N ALA A 768 87.24 5.45 -120.38
CA ALA A 768 85.83 5.37 -120.11
C ALA A 768 85.43 3.92 -120.43
N GLU A 769 85.15 3.10 -119.41
CA GLU A 769 84.27 1.94 -119.52
C GLU A 769 83.90 1.37 -118.14
N SER A 770 82.64 0.90 -118.10
CA SER A 770 81.83 0.28 -117.02
C SER A 770 81.34 1.15 -115.86
#